data_AF-A0AAU5KGK4-F1
#
_entry.id   AF-A0AAU5KGK4-F1
#
_cell.length_a   1.000
_cell.length_b   1.000
_cell.length_c   1.000
_cell.angle_alpha   90.00
_cell.angle_beta   90.00
_cell.angle_gamma   90.00
#
_symmetry.space_group_name_H-M   'P 1'
#
loop_
_entity.id
_entity.type
_entity.pdbx_description
1 polymer ?
#
loop_
_entity_poly.entity_id
_entity_poly.type
_entity_poly.pdbx_seq_one_letter_code
_entity_poly.pdbx_strand_id
1 'polypeptide(L)'
;MEPRIIGSGGDGQAADHFGTAEVRRRVLDGWTAAAARFREDANAEEELALGGYRDRLVVELAQNAADAAARAGRGPGRLRLTLRDGVLAVANTGAPLDAAAVESLSTLRASSKRADTTPTVGRFGVGFAAVLAVSDEPAILGHSGAVRWSLAEARALTDRAAGEAPALAEELRRRDGHVPLLRLPLAAEGEPPAGYDTVVLLPLRDGAAEDLTRRLLDGVDDALLLTLPGLGEIVIEMPDGRVRTLTRSAVERAEHAEEGGLGQVTLTEQSGSGTAVSIWQTVTSTGALAAELLADRPVEERTRPYWTVTWAVPVSAAGTPQPLPVAPVLHAPTPSEEPLGLPALLIASYPLDSTRRHVAPGPLADFLTERAAEAYTDLLRARGADLGSLVLVPGPLGQGALDNALRAAVLSRLPGTAFLPHPTAVEEGTPALRPRDATLLEGADSSVVEALAPIFPGLLPAGLERRAELRALQVRRIPLAEVVDQLGGLDREPAWWRSLYGALAGADPEALGALPVPLATGRTVTGPRRVLLPSDDADWAGFPGYPQALAQALDLLDLRLAHPDAAHPLLAKLGATVATPAGVLATPELRAAVARSLDLGEDDFEAAAELADAVLGLVRAAGAKAGDHPWLARLALPDDEGELARAGELILPDGPLARLARPEDAPFVDEDLLERWGPEVLAAVGVLGDFVLVRAEDAVLDPDDLERLDPTAPADRAVGGNPTGLLDEAPDGLADWCEEVLEQLHIDDAEVGVPPVAAELLVVRDLDLVDEDAWPEALARLARPPYRDAVITPVRALLPDGSYTDLPPYTAWWLRDHPVLDGREPAGLRAAGGDWLLRGLYDEARTTLDEQFLHALGVRTTLAALLAEPHGSEELLDHLTDPASEVSHRQLHGIYTALAGVQGGSSPDPGWGEEHDEVRALPPLDEATGRRPAHTVVVDATEAVVADAPDLVQLLHPYPLVPVAPELAPALAERLHVSLASEVAGGRVLSEGTLHRVPSFVRELLPGCPAAYEEHEELLVVGPDGEEAAVDWRWDTAAPSPELPYDPELTEAEDEEDGTYWPTVGGEFEVPPVAGLLHAATPEGLAAGLAWSVGQWHRRFEVLAALTEPDRAYELSAARDFES
;
A
#
# COMPACT_ATOMS: atom_id res chain seq x y z
N MET A 1 35.17 -0.56 82.57
CA MET A 1 36.61 -0.24 82.65
C MET A 1 36.70 1.03 83.47
N GLU A 2 37.05 0.95 84.76
CA GLU A 2 37.29 2.17 85.54
C GLU A 2 38.58 2.81 85.02
N PRO A 3 38.58 4.09 84.59
CA PRO A 3 39.78 4.74 84.08
C PRO A 3 40.65 5.11 85.27
N ARG A 4 41.47 4.16 85.70
CA ARG A 4 42.50 4.35 86.71
C ARG A 4 43.85 3.90 86.18
N ILE A 5 44.20 4.26 84.95
CA ILE A 5 45.48 3.89 84.36
C ILE A 5 45.97 5.00 83.43
N ILE A 6 46.28 6.18 83.97
CA ILE A 6 47.53 6.90 83.71
C ILE A 6 47.82 7.65 85.02
N GLY A 7 48.77 7.16 85.81
CA GLY A 7 49.18 7.84 87.04
C GLY A 7 49.79 9.19 86.70
N SER A 8 49.09 10.28 87.02
CA SER A 8 49.68 11.61 87.12
C SER A 8 50.70 11.59 88.26
N GLY A 9 51.98 11.66 87.93
CA GLY A 9 53.08 12.06 88.82
C GLY A 9 53.05 11.50 90.25
N GLY A 10 53.63 10.32 90.44
CA GLY A 10 54.07 9.83 91.75
C GLY A 10 55.37 9.05 91.58
N ASP A 11 56.36 9.34 92.42
CA ASP A 11 57.75 8.82 92.44
C ASP A 11 57.90 7.29 92.63
N GLY A 12 57.22 6.50 91.82
CA GLY A 12 57.46 5.07 91.63
C GLY A 12 58.05 4.83 90.24
N GLN A 13 59.29 4.37 90.17
CA GLN A 13 59.96 4.05 88.90
C GLN A 13 59.27 2.82 88.27
N ALA A 14 58.39 3.05 87.30
CA ALA A 14 57.81 1.98 86.49
C ALA A 14 58.93 1.12 85.87
N ALA A 15 58.75 -0.20 85.83
CA ALA A 15 59.75 -1.12 85.30
C ALA A 15 59.96 -0.91 83.78
N ASP A 16 61.19 -0.60 83.37
CA ASP A 16 61.54 -0.33 81.97
C ASP A 16 61.82 -1.63 81.19
N HIS A 17 60.76 -2.40 80.92
CA HIS A 17 60.83 -3.68 80.21
C HIS A 17 61.38 -3.59 78.77
N PHE A 18 61.27 -2.41 78.14
CA PHE A 18 61.63 -2.20 76.74
C PHE A 18 62.91 -1.38 76.54
N GLY A 19 63.58 -0.95 77.61
CA GLY A 19 64.78 -0.11 77.50
C GLY A 19 64.50 1.29 76.95
N THR A 20 63.31 1.84 77.23
CA THR A 20 62.86 3.17 76.80
C THR A 20 63.80 4.29 77.25
N ALA A 21 64.44 4.15 78.41
CA ALA A 21 65.43 5.11 78.89
C ALA A 21 66.65 5.23 77.96
N GLU A 22 67.10 4.12 77.40
CA GLU A 22 68.24 4.08 76.49
C GLU A 22 67.89 4.68 75.11
N VAL A 23 66.69 4.38 74.60
CA VAL A 23 66.16 4.98 73.36
C VAL A 23 66.09 6.49 73.52
N ARG A 24 65.46 6.98 74.59
CA ARG A 24 65.29 8.41 74.87
C ARG A 24 66.64 9.13 75.01
N ARG A 25 67.61 8.53 75.71
CA ARG A 25 68.96 9.08 75.85
C ARG A 25 69.63 9.28 74.49
N ARG A 26 69.66 8.23 73.64
CA ARG A 26 70.28 8.30 72.31
C ARG A 26 69.69 9.40 71.44
N VAL A 27 68.37 9.59 71.49
CA VAL A 27 67.67 10.65 70.76
C VAL A 27 68.09 12.03 71.25
N LEU A 28 68.01 12.28 72.56
CA LEU A 28 68.35 13.58 73.16
C LEU A 28 69.84 13.93 72.94
N ASP A 29 70.75 12.96 73.08
CA ASP A 29 72.17 13.14 72.78
C ASP A 29 72.37 13.53 71.30
N GLY A 30 71.63 12.89 70.39
CA GLY A 30 71.65 13.20 68.96
C GLY A 30 71.15 14.62 68.64
N TRP A 31 70.08 15.07 69.28
CA TRP A 31 69.54 16.43 69.11
C TRP A 31 70.47 17.50 69.69
N THR A 32 71.08 17.21 70.85
CA THR A 32 72.07 18.08 71.52
C THR A 32 73.33 18.22 70.66
N ALA A 33 73.79 17.12 70.05
CA ALA A 33 74.95 17.12 69.16
C ALA A 33 74.69 17.83 67.82
N ALA A 34 73.47 17.75 67.27
CA ALA A 34 73.11 18.38 66.00
C ALA A 34 71.62 18.79 65.96
N ALA A 35 71.37 20.10 66.09
CA ALA A 35 70.01 20.66 66.00
C ALA A 35 69.29 20.36 64.67
N ALA A 36 70.05 20.10 63.59
CA ALA A 36 69.49 19.63 62.32
C ALA A 36 68.73 18.29 62.45
N ARG A 37 69.20 17.37 63.31
CA ARG A 37 68.52 16.08 63.57
C ARG A 37 67.19 16.27 64.30
N PHE A 38 67.16 17.17 65.29
CA PHE A 38 65.90 17.57 65.92
C PHE A 38 64.92 18.15 64.90
N ARG A 39 65.40 19.03 64.01
CA ARG A 39 64.58 19.61 62.95
C ARG A 39 64.06 18.55 61.96
N GLU A 40 64.88 17.56 61.59
CA GLU A 40 64.49 16.44 60.74
C GLU A 40 63.42 15.56 61.39
N ASP A 41 63.63 15.17 62.66
CA ASP A 41 62.66 14.37 63.42
C ASP A 41 61.33 15.12 63.61
N ALA A 42 61.38 16.40 63.98
CA ALA A 42 60.21 17.25 64.13
C ALA A 42 59.46 17.42 62.81
N ASN A 43 60.15 17.70 61.70
CA ASN A 43 59.52 17.78 60.37
C ASN A 43 58.87 16.45 59.96
N ALA A 44 59.56 15.32 60.17
CA ALA A 44 59.05 14.02 59.76
C ALA A 44 57.81 13.60 60.56
N GLU A 45 57.75 13.91 61.86
CA GLU A 45 56.58 13.63 62.68
C GLU A 45 55.43 14.60 62.39
N GLU A 46 55.73 15.89 62.21
CA GLU A 46 54.77 16.93 61.84
C GLU A 46 54.15 16.67 60.45
N GLU A 47 54.93 16.23 59.46
CA GLU A 47 54.44 15.80 58.15
C GLU A 47 53.50 14.59 58.25
N LEU A 48 53.76 13.65 59.17
CA LEU A 48 52.88 12.50 59.40
C LEU A 48 51.60 12.90 60.16
N ALA A 49 51.71 13.79 61.14
CA ALA A 49 50.58 14.22 61.98
C ALA A 49 49.66 15.23 61.27
N LEU A 50 50.21 16.20 60.52
CA LEU A 50 49.45 17.20 59.74
C LEU A 50 49.12 16.74 58.32
N GLY A 51 49.86 15.78 57.77
CA GLY A 51 49.67 15.27 56.43
C GLY A 51 48.62 14.14 56.33
N GLY A 52 48.82 13.27 55.35
CA GLY A 52 47.82 12.31 54.87
C GLY A 52 47.35 11.22 55.86
N TYR A 53 47.80 11.17 57.10
CA TYR A 53 47.44 10.11 58.07
C TYR A 53 46.33 10.48 59.05
N ARG A 54 45.87 11.75 59.08
CA ARG A 54 44.82 12.22 60.00
C ARG A 54 43.53 11.39 59.94
N ASP A 55 43.11 10.99 58.74
CA ASP A 55 41.86 10.23 58.54
C ASP A 55 42.08 8.69 58.47
N ARG A 56 43.26 8.19 58.89
CA ARG A 56 43.64 6.78 58.72
C ARG A 56 43.87 6.02 60.02
N LEU A 57 43.65 6.67 61.16
CA LEU A 57 43.86 6.13 62.50
C LEU A 57 43.33 4.69 62.67
N VAL A 58 42.05 4.46 62.34
CA VAL A 58 41.39 3.16 62.56
C VAL A 58 41.97 2.08 61.66
N VAL A 59 42.24 2.40 60.38
CA VAL A 59 42.77 1.43 59.42
C VAL A 59 44.21 1.03 59.76
N GLU A 60 45.07 1.98 60.15
CA GLU A 60 46.46 1.69 60.55
C GLU A 60 46.51 0.85 61.84
N LEU A 61 45.63 1.12 62.80
CA LEU A 61 45.52 0.30 64.01
C LEU A 61 44.95 -1.11 63.71
N ALA A 62 44.00 -1.22 62.78
CA ALA A 62 43.49 -2.51 62.31
C ALA A 62 44.56 -3.31 61.55
N GLN A 63 45.38 -2.67 60.73
CA GLN A 63 46.53 -3.30 60.07
C GLN A 63 47.55 -3.81 61.09
N ASN A 64 47.89 -3.01 62.10
CA ASN A 64 48.77 -3.45 63.18
C ASN A 64 48.21 -4.66 63.93
N ALA A 65 46.89 -4.70 64.15
CA ALA A 65 46.21 -5.85 64.75
C ALA A 65 46.25 -7.10 63.86
N ALA A 66 46.00 -6.94 62.55
CA ALA A 66 46.08 -8.03 61.57
C ALA A 66 47.50 -8.59 61.47
N ASP A 67 48.51 -7.73 61.39
CA ASP A 67 49.92 -8.12 61.37
C ASP A 67 50.35 -8.81 62.67
N ALA A 68 49.83 -8.36 63.82
CA ALA A 68 50.09 -9.02 65.10
C ALA A 68 49.46 -10.42 65.16
N ALA A 69 48.23 -10.59 64.65
CA ALA A 69 47.58 -11.88 64.55
C ALA A 69 48.33 -12.83 63.61
N ALA A 70 48.76 -12.34 62.44
CA ALA A 70 49.57 -13.11 61.48
C ALA A 70 50.89 -13.59 62.09
N ARG A 71 51.61 -12.73 62.84
CA ARG A 71 52.84 -13.12 63.55
C ARG A 71 52.62 -14.17 64.65
N ALA A 72 51.44 -14.17 65.29
CA ALA A 72 51.12 -15.16 66.32
C ALA A 72 50.77 -16.55 65.76
N GLY A 73 50.47 -16.67 64.46
CA GLY A 73 50.14 -17.95 63.82
C GLY A 73 48.86 -18.62 64.33
N ARG A 74 47.98 -17.88 65.02
CA ARG A 74 46.74 -18.39 65.64
C ARG A 74 45.51 -17.73 65.01
N GLY A 75 45.03 -18.30 63.89
CA GLY A 75 43.77 -17.89 63.24
C GLY A 75 43.65 -16.39 62.91
N PRO A 76 42.49 -15.93 62.43
CA PRO A 76 42.25 -14.50 62.25
C PRO A 76 42.07 -13.83 63.62
N GLY A 77 42.70 -12.67 63.81
CA GLY A 77 42.69 -11.91 65.06
C GLY A 77 41.39 -11.16 65.32
N ARG A 78 41.23 -10.70 66.56
CA ARG A 78 40.11 -9.89 67.04
C ARG A 78 40.59 -8.49 67.36
N LEU A 79 39.81 -7.48 66.97
CA LEU A 79 40.04 -6.06 67.24
C LEU A 79 38.87 -5.47 68.01
N ARG A 80 39.12 -4.69 69.05
CA ARG A 80 38.11 -3.94 69.79
C ARG A 80 38.49 -2.47 69.90
N LEU A 81 37.59 -1.61 69.44
CA LEU A 81 37.68 -0.16 69.45
C LEU A 81 36.65 0.36 70.45
N THR A 82 37.07 1.02 71.52
CA THR A 82 36.18 1.52 72.57
C THR A 82 36.45 2.99 72.81
N LEU A 83 35.48 3.85 72.48
CA LEU A 83 35.53 5.29 72.76
C LEU A 83 34.68 5.59 73.99
N ARG A 84 35.33 5.98 75.09
CA ARG A 84 34.66 6.26 76.37
C ARG A 84 35.41 7.30 77.17
N ASP A 85 34.67 8.21 77.81
CA ASP A 85 35.23 9.22 78.74
C ASP A 85 36.40 10.02 78.14
N GLY A 86 36.34 10.34 76.83
CA GLY A 86 37.39 11.06 76.11
C GLY A 86 38.64 10.24 75.77
N VAL A 87 38.59 8.91 75.87
CA VAL A 87 39.71 8.00 75.56
C VAL A 87 39.28 6.98 74.53
N LEU A 88 40.07 6.82 73.46
CA LEU A 88 39.95 5.69 72.53
C LEU A 88 40.90 4.56 72.97
N ALA A 89 40.33 3.43 73.36
CA ALA A 89 41.06 2.20 73.65
C ALA A 89 40.95 1.23 72.46
N VAL A 90 42.09 0.79 71.91
CA VAL A 90 42.17 -0.11 70.76
C VAL A 90 42.89 -1.39 71.15
N ALA A 91 42.12 -2.44 71.46
CA ALA A 91 42.63 -3.72 71.93
C ALA A 91 42.65 -4.76 70.80
N ASN A 92 43.74 -5.53 70.68
CA ASN A 92 43.86 -6.59 69.68
C ASN A 92 44.45 -7.88 70.26
N THR A 93 44.10 -8.99 69.63
CA THR A 93 44.77 -10.29 69.85
C THR A 93 45.94 -10.46 68.90
N GLY A 94 47.00 -11.15 69.30
CA GLY A 94 48.17 -11.42 68.46
C GLY A 94 49.49 -11.41 69.23
N ALA A 95 50.59 -11.35 68.48
CA ALA A 95 51.93 -11.36 69.07
C ALA A 95 52.15 -10.13 69.97
N PRO A 96 52.63 -10.29 71.22
CA PRO A 96 52.82 -9.20 72.17
C PRO A 96 53.92 -8.23 71.71
N LEU A 97 53.88 -6.99 72.23
CA LEU A 97 54.88 -5.97 71.95
C LEU A 97 56.26 -6.37 72.51
N ASP A 98 57.32 -6.18 71.71
CA ASP A 98 58.71 -6.43 72.08
C ASP A 98 59.56 -5.13 72.07
N ALA A 99 60.77 -5.18 72.64
CA ALA A 99 61.65 -4.01 72.71
C ALA A 99 62.06 -3.47 71.32
N ALA A 100 62.21 -4.37 70.33
CA ALA A 100 62.55 -3.97 68.95
C ALA A 100 61.39 -3.22 68.28
N ALA A 101 60.15 -3.58 68.58
CA ALA A 101 58.96 -2.88 68.13
C ALA A 101 58.87 -1.49 68.78
N VAL A 102 59.14 -1.36 70.09
CA VAL A 102 59.17 -0.04 70.76
C VAL A 102 60.27 0.87 70.17
N GLU A 103 61.45 0.33 69.89
CA GLU A 103 62.51 1.07 69.20
C GLU A 103 62.09 1.50 67.79
N SER A 104 61.39 0.63 67.04
CA SER A 104 60.86 0.95 65.71
C SER A 104 59.72 1.96 65.75
N LEU A 105 58.88 1.98 66.79
CA LEU A 105 57.86 3.01 66.99
C LEU A 105 58.49 4.36 67.33
N SER A 106 59.66 4.33 67.95
CA SER A 106 60.38 5.52 68.43
C SER A 106 61.41 6.08 67.46
N THR A 107 61.67 5.42 66.33
CA THR A 107 62.62 5.87 65.29
C THR A 107 61.93 5.87 63.91
N LEU A 108 61.83 7.03 63.21
CA LEU A 108 61.16 7.12 61.90
C LEU A 108 62.19 6.63 60.87
N ARG A 109 61.72 5.79 59.94
CA ARG A 109 62.47 5.39 58.73
C ARG A 109 63.77 4.59 58.98
N ALA A 110 64.05 4.14 60.20
CA ALA A 110 65.14 3.20 60.51
C ALA A 110 64.56 1.84 60.93
N SER A 111 64.22 0.98 59.95
CA SER A 111 63.79 -0.39 60.26
C SER A 111 64.99 -1.29 60.57
N SER A 112 64.98 -1.96 61.73
CA SER A 112 66.06 -2.84 62.21
C SER A 112 65.81 -4.34 62.01
N LYS A 113 64.91 -4.77 61.11
CA LYS A 113 64.70 -6.20 60.83
C LYS A 113 65.10 -6.58 59.40
N ARG A 114 66.16 -7.40 59.30
CA ARG A 114 66.58 -8.12 58.09
C ARG A 114 65.84 -9.47 58.04
N ALA A 115 65.19 -9.73 56.91
CA ALA A 115 64.74 -11.03 56.40
C ALA A 115 64.04 -11.99 57.39
N ASP A 116 62.70 -11.95 57.42
CA ASP A 116 61.88 -13.11 57.80
C ASP A 116 60.83 -13.38 56.71
N THR A 117 60.53 -14.66 56.50
CA THR A 117 59.83 -15.26 55.35
C THR A 117 58.30 -15.20 55.40
N THR A 118 57.71 -14.36 56.27
CA THR A 118 56.25 -14.22 56.41
C THR A 118 55.76 -12.89 55.83
N PRO A 119 54.71 -12.87 54.98
CA PRO A 119 54.19 -11.64 54.41
C PRO A 119 53.48 -10.79 55.48
N THR A 120 54.18 -9.81 56.06
CA THR A 120 53.60 -8.77 56.92
C THR A 120 53.41 -7.47 56.13
N VAL A 121 52.23 -6.86 56.26
CA VAL A 121 51.74 -5.79 55.37
C VAL A 121 52.32 -4.42 55.76
N GLY A 122 52.56 -4.15 57.04
CA GLY A 122 53.00 -2.82 57.51
C GLY A 122 54.48 -2.48 57.29
N ARG A 123 54.77 -1.20 57.02
CA ARG A 123 56.08 -0.58 57.36
C ARG A 123 56.05 -0.32 58.87
N PHE A 124 56.81 -1.08 59.67
CA PHE A 124 56.86 -0.85 61.11
C PHE A 124 57.28 0.59 61.43
N GLY A 125 56.52 1.26 62.31
CA GLY A 125 56.83 2.58 62.86
C GLY A 125 56.17 3.79 62.18
N VAL A 126 55.78 3.72 60.91
CA VAL A 126 55.19 4.90 60.21
C VAL A 126 53.68 5.00 60.39
N GLY A 127 52.97 3.85 60.43
CA GLY A 127 51.51 3.81 60.58
C GLY A 127 51.02 4.19 61.98
N PHE A 128 51.82 3.91 63.02
CA PHE A 128 51.48 4.29 64.39
C PHE A 128 51.47 5.81 64.61
N ALA A 129 52.21 6.58 63.80
CA ALA A 129 52.18 8.05 63.89
C ALA A 129 50.79 8.65 63.64
N ALA A 130 49.85 7.90 63.03
CA ALA A 130 48.46 8.32 62.89
C ALA A 130 47.76 8.61 64.24
N VAL A 131 48.25 8.05 65.36
CA VAL A 131 47.70 8.33 66.70
C VAL A 131 47.88 9.78 67.13
N LEU A 132 48.91 10.46 66.61
CA LEU A 132 49.22 11.85 66.91
C LEU A 132 48.17 12.83 66.36
N ALA A 133 47.36 12.37 65.40
CA ALA A 133 46.22 13.14 64.92
C ALA A 133 45.20 13.43 66.04
N VAL A 134 45.08 12.52 67.01
CA VAL A 134 44.04 12.56 68.04
C VAL A 134 44.55 12.62 69.47
N SER A 135 45.79 12.21 69.75
CA SER A 135 46.32 12.11 71.11
C SER A 135 47.73 12.70 71.26
N ASP A 136 47.93 13.44 72.35
CA ASP A 136 49.25 13.96 72.78
C ASP A 136 49.91 13.06 73.84
N GLU A 137 49.20 12.01 74.30
CA GLU A 137 49.63 11.09 75.35
C GLU A 137 49.32 9.62 75.03
N PRO A 138 49.73 9.10 73.85
CA PRO A 138 49.45 7.71 73.48
C PRO A 138 50.18 6.74 74.42
N ALA A 139 49.54 5.62 74.74
CA ALA A 139 50.15 4.52 75.50
C ALA A 139 49.83 3.16 74.85
N ILE A 140 50.73 2.20 75.01
CA ILE A 140 50.54 0.81 74.61
C ILE A 140 50.79 -0.06 75.83
N LEU A 141 49.78 -0.85 76.20
CA LEU A 141 49.84 -1.81 77.30
C LEU A 141 49.76 -3.23 76.73
N GLY A 142 50.66 -4.10 77.14
CA GLY A 142 50.64 -5.51 76.79
C GLY A 142 51.10 -6.37 77.96
N HIS A 143 50.89 -7.69 77.85
CA HIS A 143 51.28 -8.63 78.90
C HIS A 143 52.80 -8.70 79.16
N SER A 144 53.63 -8.30 78.18
CA SER A 144 55.09 -8.29 78.25
C SER A 144 55.69 -6.99 78.81
N GLY A 145 54.87 -5.94 78.97
CA GLY A 145 55.30 -4.61 79.39
C GLY A 145 54.44 -3.50 78.78
N ALA A 146 54.63 -2.28 79.26
CA ALA A 146 53.90 -1.11 78.81
C ALA A 146 54.82 0.09 78.49
N VAL A 147 54.44 0.89 77.49
CA VAL A 147 55.15 2.09 77.04
C VAL A 147 54.15 3.23 76.82
N ARG A 148 54.55 4.46 77.12
CA ARG A 148 53.74 5.66 76.86
C ARG A 148 54.59 6.79 76.31
N TRP A 149 53.92 7.78 75.76
CA TRP A 149 54.48 9.07 75.38
C TRP A 149 53.65 10.18 76.03
N SER A 150 54.26 11.33 76.32
CA SER A 150 53.55 12.53 76.78
C SER A 150 54.20 13.78 76.20
N LEU A 151 53.41 14.61 75.53
CA LEU A 151 53.90 15.86 74.93
C LEU A 151 54.46 16.82 75.97
N ALA A 152 53.84 16.89 77.17
CA ALA A 152 54.31 17.73 78.26
C ALA A 152 55.69 17.28 78.77
N GLU A 153 55.87 15.97 78.99
CA GLU A 153 57.16 15.42 79.42
C GLU A 153 58.22 15.50 78.31
N ALA A 154 57.84 15.26 77.06
CA ALA A 154 58.72 15.40 75.90
C ALA A 154 59.27 16.84 75.78
N ARG A 155 58.41 17.85 75.97
CA ARG A 155 58.82 19.27 76.03
C ARG A 155 59.79 19.51 77.18
N ALA A 156 59.45 19.08 78.40
CA ALA A 156 60.30 19.27 79.57
C ALA A 156 61.67 18.54 79.46
N LEU A 157 61.72 17.39 78.79
CA LEU A 157 62.97 16.67 78.48
C LEU A 157 63.81 17.43 77.44
N THR A 158 63.16 17.94 76.39
CA THR A 158 63.82 18.69 75.31
C THR A 158 64.30 20.06 75.79
N ASP A 159 63.53 20.77 76.62
CA ASP A 159 63.92 22.04 77.24
C ASP A 159 65.15 21.89 78.12
N ARG A 160 65.23 20.79 78.90
CA ARG A 160 66.41 20.46 79.69
C ARG A 160 67.64 20.23 78.82
N ALA A 161 67.52 19.46 77.74
CA ALA A 161 68.60 19.25 76.79
C ALA A 161 69.00 20.55 76.05
N ALA A 162 68.03 21.40 75.71
CA ALA A 162 68.24 22.69 75.07
C ALA A 162 68.96 23.70 75.98
N GLY A 163 68.79 23.59 77.30
CA GLY A 163 69.53 24.39 78.28
C GLY A 163 71.05 24.24 78.18
N GLU A 164 71.53 23.10 77.70
CA GLU A 164 72.95 22.77 77.52
C GLU A 164 73.42 22.94 76.05
N ALA A 165 72.51 23.19 75.10
CA ALA A 165 72.79 23.32 73.67
C ALA A 165 72.06 24.52 73.00
N PRO A 166 72.74 25.68 72.80
CA PRO A 166 72.12 26.90 72.26
C PRO A 166 71.47 26.74 70.87
N ALA A 167 72.04 25.89 70.00
CA ALA A 167 71.50 25.65 68.67
C ALA A 167 70.17 24.88 68.70
N LEU A 168 70.00 23.95 69.66
CA LEU A 168 68.75 23.24 69.89
C LEU A 168 67.69 24.19 70.49
N ALA A 169 68.09 25.07 71.41
CA ALA A 169 67.20 26.08 71.99
C ALA A 169 66.66 27.09 70.95
N GLU A 170 67.47 27.47 69.96
CA GLU A 170 67.01 28.32 68.84
C GLU A 170 65.99 27.59 67.96
N GLU A 171 66.24 26.34 67.58
CA GLU A 171 65.30 25.56 66.75
C GLU A 171 63.99 25.28 67.50
N LEU A 172 64.05 25.00 68.81
CA LEU A 172 62.85 24.81 69.63
C LEU A 172 61.99 26.09 69.72
N ARG A 173 62.62 27.27 69.87
CA ARG A 173 61.92 28.57 69.83
C ARG A 173 61.30 28.86 68.47
N ARG A 174 61.99 28.55 67.37
CA ARG A 174 61.47 28.74 66.01
C ARG A 174 60.21 27.92 65.73
N ARG A 175 60.05 26.80 66.44
CA ARG A 175 58.92 25.88 66.33
C ARG A 175 57.87 26.08 67.43
N ASP A 176 57.90 27.23 68.11
CA ASP A 176 56.95 27.55 69.21
C ASP A 176 56.84 26.44 70.28
N GLY A 177 57.96 25.76 70.58
CA GLY A 177 58.00 24.68 71.57
C GLY A 177 57.42 23.35 71.11
N HIS A 178 57.20 23.15 69.80
CA HIS A 178 56.83 21.84 69.24
C HIS A 178 58.03 20.87 69.26
N VAL A 179 57.79 19.63 69.70
CA VAL A 179 58.78 18.56 69.83
C VAL A 179 58.23 17.26 69.25
N PRO A 180 59.06 16.41 68.63
CA PRO A 180 58.60 15.12 68.10
C PRO A 180 58.36 14.14 69.27
N LEU A 181 57.09 13.89 69.55
CA LEU A 181 56.56 13.12 70.68
C LEU A 181 57.03 11.67 70.66
N LEU A 182 56.89 10.97 69.53
CA LEU A 182 57.11 9.51 69.47
C LEU A 182 58.59 9.13 69.70
N ARG A 183 59.49 10.10 69.66
CA ARG A 183 60.93 9.92 69.87
C ARG A 183 61.36 9.69 71.30
N LEU A 184 60.52 10.07 72.26
CA LEU A 184 60.87 10.05 73.67
C LEU A 184 59.93 9.09 74.42
N PRO A 185 60.06 7.76 74.22
CA PRO A 185 59.24 6.79 74.93
C PRO A 185 59.54 6.81 76.43
N LEU A 186 58.52 6.53 77.23
CA LEU A 186 58.55 6.45 78.69
C LEU A 186 57.99 5.10 79.13
N ALA A 187 58.53 4.55 80.22
CA ALA A 187 57.96 3.36 80.85
C ALA A 187 56.55 3.67 81.38
N ALA A 188 55.64 2.70 81.25
CA ALA A 188 54.28 2.77 81.75
C ALA A 188 53.92 1.49 82.50
N GLU A 189 52.80 1.51 83.21
CA GLU A 189 52.22 0.33 83.88
C GLU A 189 50.76 0.18 83.45
N GLY A 190 50.30 -1.07 83.35
CA GLY A 190 48.93 -1.40 83.01
C GLY A 190 48.82 -2.75 82.29
N GLU A 191 47.61 -3.29 82.21
CA GLU A 191 47.31 -4.55 81.55
C GLU A 191 46.22 -4.37 80.47
N PRO A 192 46.26 -5.14 79.38
CA PRO A 192 45.20 -5.12 78.38
C PRO A 192 43.87 -5.70 78.92
N PRO A 193 42.72 -5.36 78.31
CA PRO A 193 41.44 -5.95 78.68
C PRO A 193 41.43 -7.47 78.54
N ALA A 194 40.67 -8.16 79.41
CA ALA A 194 40.55 -9.62 79.38
C ALA A 194 40.16 -10.13 77.98
N GLY A 195 40.92 -11.09 77.46
CA GLY A 195 40.73 -11.68 76.14
C GLY A 195 41.44 -10.97 74.98
N TYR A 196 42.24 -9.93 75.25
CA TYR A 196 43.09 -9.23 74.27
C TYR A 196 44.55 -9.20 74.74
N ASP A 197 45.50 -9.22 73.80
CA ASP A 197 46.94 -9.35 74.09
C ASP A 197 47.66 -8.00 74.22
N THR A 198 47.16 -6.98 73.54
CA THR A 198 47.70 -5.61 73.50
C THR A 198 46.55 -4.61 73.45
N VAL A 199 46.70 -3.45 74.10
CA VAL A 199 45.80 -2.30 73.98
C VAL A 199 46.57 -1.01 73.75
N VAL A 200 46.15 -0.22 72.76
CA VAL A 200 46.59 1.15 72.54
C VAL A 200 45.58 2.09 73.20
N LEU A 201 46.00 2.91 74.15
CA LEU A 201 45.19 3.91 74.82
C LEU A 201 45.52 5.30 74.27
N LEU A 202 44.50 6.00 73.81
CA LEU A 202 44.60 7.32 73.20
C LEU A 202 43.67 8.31 73.92
N PRO A 203 44.15 8.99 74.97
CA PRO A 203 43.47 10.15 75.53
C PRO A 203 43.34 11.23 74.45
N LEU A 204 42.11 11.64 74.14
CA LEU A 204 41.84 12.56 73.05
C LEU A 204 42.18 13.99 73.47
N ARG A 205 42.97 14.69 72.65
CA ARG A 205 43.51 16.02 72.98
C ARG A 205 42.42 17.08 73.17
N ASP A 206 41.40 17.07 72.32
CA ASP A 206 40.37 18.10 72.24
C ASP A 206 39.08 17.57 71.59
N GLY A 207 38.02 18.39 71.56
CA GLY A 207 36.74 18.01 70.96
C GLY A 207 36.82 17.73 69.45
N ALA A 208 37.76 18.34 68.72
CA ALA A 208 37.93 18.05 67.29
C ALA A 208 38.55 16.67 67.05
N ALA A 209 39.45 16.22 67.93
CA ALA A 209 39.98 14.87 67.95
C ALA A 209 38.88 13.83 68.29
N GLU A 210 37.97 14.16 69.21
CA GLU A 210 36.78 13.33 69.49
C GLU A 210 35.84 13.24 68.28
N ASP A 211 35.51 14.37 67.66
CA ASP A 211 34.66 14.39 66.46
C ASP A 211 35.29 13.59 65.30
N LEU A 212 36.60 13.71 65.08
CA LEU A 212 37.33 12.93 64.08
C LEU A 212 37.28 11.44 64.41
N THR A 213 37.57 11.06 65.65
CA THR A 213 37.54 9.66 66.09
C THR A 213 36.15 9.05 65.91
N ARG A 214 35.09 9.78 66.30
CA ARG A 214 33.71 9.35 66.11
C ARG A 214 33.40 9.08 64.64
N ARG A 215 33.76 10.00 63.74
CA ARG A 215 33.58 9.82 62.29
C ARG A 215 34.32 8.60 61.75
N LEU A 216 35.56 8.38 62.17
CA LEU A 216 36.36 7.24 61.72
C LEU A 216 35.82 5.89 62.22
N LEU A 217 35.28 5.84 63.44
CA LEU A 217 34.62 4.65 63.98
C LEU A 217 33.28 4.37 63.29
N ASP A 218 32.48 5.42 63.03
CA ASP A 218 31.23 5.29 62.29
C ASP A 218 31.49 4.80 60.85
N GLY A 219 32.59 5.25 60.22
CA GLY A 219 33.00 4.87 58.87
C GLY A 219 33.61 3.48 58.70
N VAL A 220 33.68 2.64 59.74
CA VAL A 220 34.12 1.24 59.60
C VAL A 220 33.02 0.43 58.90
N ASP A 221 33.39 -0.19 57.78
CA ASP A 221 32.52 -0.97 56.91
C ASP A 221 33.12 -2.35 56.56
N ASP A 222 32.43 -3.06 55.69
CA ASP A 222 32.80 -4.38 55.16
C ASP A 222 34.18 -4.41 54.50
N ALA A 223 34.61 -3.31 53.86
CA ALA A 223 35.88 -3.26 53.14
C ALA A 223 37.07 -3.49 54.06
N LEU A 224 36.98 -3.11 55.33
CA LEU A 224 38.07 -3.31 56.29
C LEU A 224 38.33 -4.80 56.56
N LEU A 225 37.29 -5.62 56.70
CA LEU A 225 37.42 -7.07 56.90
C LEU A 225 37.76 -7.81 55.59
N LEU A 226 37.40 -7.27 54.43
CA LEU A 226 37.80 -7.81 53.12
C LEU A 226 39.27 -7.54 52.83
N THR A 227 39.78 -6.35 53.17
CA THR A 227 41.17 -5.94 52.94
C THR A 227 42.15 -6.56 53.93
N LEU A 228 41.69 -6.89 55.14
CA LEU A 228 42.50 -7.48 56.20
C LEU A 228 41.99 -8.89 56.56
N PRO A 229 42.27 -9.92 55.74
CA PRO A 229 41.81 -11.29 56.01
C PRO A 229 42.40 -11.88 57.30
N GLY A 230 43.47 -11.27 57.82
CA GLY A 230 44.05 -11.59 59.13
C GLY A 230 43.19 -11.17 60.33
N LEU A 231 42.06 -10.48 60.12
CA LEU A 231 41.06 -10.17 61.15
C LEU A 231 39.76 -10.94 60.90
N GLY A 232 39.19 -11.47 61.97
CA GLY A 232 37.95 -12.26 61.96
C GLY A 232 36.80 -11.54 62.64
N GLU A 233 37.11 -10.59 63.55
CA GLU A 233 36.13 -9.83 64.31
C GLU A 233 36.63 -8.41 64.61
N ILE A 234 35.75 -7.43 64.43
CA ILE A 234 35.93 -6.04 64.86
C ILE A 234 34.75 -5.65 65.74
N VAL A 235 35.01 -5.25 66.99
CA VAL A 235 34.01 -4.76 67.94
C VAL A 235 34.21 -3.26 68.13
N ILE A 236 33.16 -2.46 67.95
CA ILE A 236 33.18 -1.00 68.11
C ILE A 236 32.18 -0.63 69.21
N GLU A 237 32.64 0.05 70.25
CA GLU A 237 31.84 0.53 71.37
C GLU A 237 31.92 2.06 71.43
N MET A 238 30.76 2.72 71.33
CA MET A 238 30.61 4.18 71.30
C MET A 238 30.19 4.74 72.67
N PRO A 239 30.40 6.04 72.94
CA PRO A 239 30.08 6.65 74.25
C PRO A 239 28.61 6.57 74.67
N ASP A 240 27.70 6.48 73.70
CA ASP A 240 26.25 6.36 73.91
C ASP A 240 25.80 4.92 74.24
N GLY A 241 26.73 3.99 74.38
CA GLY A 241 26.48 2.58 74.68
C GLY A 241 26.15 1.74 73.46
N ARG A 242 26.17 2.30 72.23
CA ARG A 242 26.05 1.51 71.01
C ARG A 242 27.27 0.59 70.84
N VAL A 243 27.00 -0.68 70.58
CA VAL A 243 28.01 -1.69 70.23
C VAL A 243 27.71 -2.21 68.83
N ARG A 244 28.72 -2.20 67.95
CA ARG A 244 28.71 -2.83 66.62
C ARG A 244 29.75 -3.95 66.61
N THR A 245 29.37 -5.13 66.14
CA THR A 245 30.29 -6.26 65.98
C THR A 245 30.25 -6.73 64.54
N LEU A 246 31.37 -6.58 63.83
CA LEU A 246 31.55 -7.05 62.46
C LEU A 246 32.35 -8.35 62.52
N THR A 247 31.79 -9.43 61.97
CA THR A 247 32.46 -10.73 61.89
C THR A 247 32.59 -11.20 60.45
N ARG A 248 33.74 -11.81 60.15
CA ARG A 248 34.04 -12.41 58.86
C ARG A 248 33.99 -13.93 58.95
N SER A 249 33.17 -14.56 58.12
CA SER A 249 33.22 -16.00 57.86
C SER A 249 33.46 -16.23 56.37
N ALA A 250 34.58 -16.88 56.03
CA ALA A 250 34.88 -17.29 54.67
C ALA A 250 34.74 -18.82 54.58
N VAL A 251 34.13 -19.31 53.50
CA VAL A 251 34.24 -20.73 53.15
C VAL A 251 35.53 -20.85 52.35
N GLU A 252 36.56 -21.46 52.93
CA GLU A 252 37.84 -21.65 52.24
C GLU A 252 37.67 -22.56 51.02
N ARG A 253 38.46 -22.25 49.96
CA ARG A 253 38.56 -23.04 48.75
C ARG A 253 38.73 -24.52 49.12
N ALA A 254 37.95 -25.40 48.50
CA ALA A 254 38.32 -26.81 48.45
C ALA A 254 39.71 -26.90 47.83
N GLU A 255 40.66 -27.54 48.52
CA GLU A 255 42.09 -27.61 48.19
C GLU A 255 42.42 -28.24 46.82
N HIS A 256 41.41 -28.53 45.99
CA HIS A 256 41.52 -29.17 44.68
C HIS A 256 40.76 -28.44 43.56
N ALA A 257 40.25 -27.22 43.78
CA ALA A 257 39.74 -26.39 42.69
C ALA A 257 40.91 -25.81 41.89
N GLU A 258 40.94 -26.06 40.57
CA GLU A 258 41.91 -25.45 39.64
C GLU A 258 41.99 -23.92 39.84
N GLU A 259 43.16 -23.34 39.58
CA GLU A 259 43.41 -21.89 39.68
C GLU A 259 42.27 -21.09 39.03
N GLY A 260 41.52 -20.30 39.82
CA GLY A 260 40.44 -19.43 39.32
C GLY A 260 39.04 -19.63 39.92
N GLY A 261 38.85 -20.52 40.90
CA GLY A 261 37.55 -20.73 41.54
C GLY A 261 37.00 -19.52 42.32
N LEU A 262 35.67 -19.32 42.24
CA LEU A 262 34.91 -18.25 42.91
C LEU A 262 34.84 -18.51 44.43
N GLY A 263 35.48 -17.66 45.22
CA GLY A 263 35.37 -17.69 46.68
C GLY A 263 34.11 -16.97 47.17
N GLN A 264 33.62 -17.31 48.37
CA GLN A 264 32.51 -16.61 49.02
C GLN A 264 32.89 -16.20 50.45
N VAL A 265 32.74 -14.91 50.74
CA VAL A 265 32.93 -14.32 52.06
C VAL A 265 31.59 -13.79 52.54
N THR A 266 31.19 -14.20 53.74
CA THR A 266 30.00 -13.67 54.41
C THR A 266 30.46 -12.78 55.55
N LEU A 267 29.99 -11.54 55.56
CA LEU A 267 30.21 -10.59 56.63
C LEU A 267 28.89 -10.40 57.38
N THR A 268 28.99 -10.37 58.70
CA THR A 268 27.83 -10.17 59.57
C THR A 268 28.10 -8.99 60.47
N GLU A 269 27.22 -8.00 60.45
CA GLU A 269 27.23 -6.86 61.36
C GLU A 269 26.08 -7.01 62.37
N GLN A 270 26.43 -7.12 63.65
CA GLN A 270 25.50 -7.11 64.75
C GLN A 270 25.51 -5.74 65.42
N SER A 271 24.35 -5.08 65.50
CA SER A 271 24.19 -3.79 66.16
C SER A 271 22.88 -3.75 66.95
N GLY A 272 22.66 -2.69 67.74
CA GLY A 272 21.40 -2.50 68.49
C GLY A 272 20.14 -2.44 67.60
N SER A 273 20.29 -2.19 66.29
CA SER A 273 19.20 -2.16 65.31
C SER A 273 18.90 -3.51 64.63
N GLY A 274 19.71 -4.56 64.87
CA GLY A 274 19.52 -5.88 64.28
C GLY A 274 20.82 -6.50 63.75
N THR A 275 20.69 -7.59 63.00
CA THR A 275 21.80 -8.28 62.33
C THR A 275 21.70 -8.06 60.82
N ALA A 276 22.72 -7.43 60.23
CA ALA A 276 22.87 -7.30 58.78
C ALA A 276 23.88 -8.34 58.28
N VAL A 277 23.59 -8.96 57.12
CA VAL A 277 24.46 -9.95 56.49
C VAL A 277 24.72 -9.51 55.05
N SER A 278 26.00 -9.44 54.68
CA SER A 278 26.43 -9.20 53.30
C SER A 278 27.23 -10.39 52.79
N ILE A 279 26.97 -10.78 51.54
CA ILE A 279 27.64 -11.90 50.88
C ILE A 279 28.48 -11.31 49.75
N TRP A 280 29.75 -11.69 49.71
CA TRP A 280 30.72 -11.23 48.74
C TRP A 280 31.31 -12.41 48.00
N GLN A 281 31.31 -12.33 46.67
CA GLN A 281 32.01 -13.29 45.82
C GLN A 281 33.36 -12.73 45.39
N THR A 282 34.42 -13.51 45.57
CA THR A 282 35.79 -13.03 45.44
C THR A 282 36.63 -13.89 44.51
N VAL A 283 37.47 -13.25 43.70
CA VAL A 283 38.58 -13.91 43.00
C VAL A 283 39.88 -13.29 43.46
N THR A 284 40.79 -14.13 43.96
CA THR A 284 42.12 -13.73 44.43
C THR A 284 43.18 -14.38 43.56
N SER A 285 44.13 -13.58 43.09
CA SER A 285 45.34 -13.97 42.39
C SER A 285 46.57 -13.42 43.11
N THR A 286 47.61 -14.23 43.22
CA THR A 286 48.85 -13.90 43.95
C THR A 286 50.06 -14.44 43.21
N GLY A 287 51.21 -13.79 43.32
CA GLY A 287 52.44 -14.31 42.70
C GLY A 287 53.71 -13.61 43.17
N ALA A 288 54.84 -14.08 42.67
CA ALA A 288 56.13 -13.43 42.88
C ALA A 288 56.34 -12.27 41.88
N LEU A 289 57.04 -11.22 42.31
CA LEU A 289 57.43 -10.08 41.48
C LEU A 289 58.85 -10.28 40.92
N ALA A 290 59.02 -10.02 39.63
CA ALA A 290 60.33 -9.98 38.99
C ALA A 290 61.13 -8.75 39.49
N ALA A 291 62.44 -8.90 39.65
CA ALA A 291 63.28 -7.86 40.25
C ALA A 291 63.31 -6.55 39.43
N GLU A 292 63.12 -6.65 38.12
CA GLU A 292 63.10 -5.55 37.16
C GLU A 292 61.90 -4.62 37.40
N LEU A 293 60.75 -5.17 37.82
CA LEU A 293 59.54 -4.40 38.14
C LEU A 293 59.71 -3.53 39.39
N LEU A 294 60.71 -3.84 40.23
CA LEU A 294 61.00 -3.15 41.48
C LEU A 294 62.21 -2.19 41.36
N ALA A 295 62.77 -2.04 40.15
CA ALA A 295 64.03 -1.33 39.93
C ALA A 295 63.98 0.18 40.23
N ASP A 296 62.81 0.79 40.16
CA ASP A 296 62.52 2.19 40.48
C ASP A 296 62.00 2.39 41.93
N ARG A 297 61.82 1.30 42.68
CA ARG A 297 61.26 1.32 44.04
C ARG A 297 62.32 1.51 45.12
N PRO A 298 61.97 2.12 46.28
CA PRO A 298 62.85 2.16 47.46
C PRO A 298 63.34 0.77 47.88
N VAL A 299 64.54 0.68 48.45
CA VAL A 299 65.20 -0.58 48.82
C VAL A 299 64.33 -1.44 49.73
N GLU A 300 63.61 -0.81 50.66
CA GLU A 300 62.72 -1.46 51.60
C GLU A 300 61.55 -2.16 50.89
N GLU A 301 61.04 -1.60 49.79
CA GLU A 301 59.97 -2.21 48.99
C GLU A 301 60.49 -3.39 48.15
N ARG A 302 61.74 -3.34 47.70
CA ARG A 302 62.38 -4.44 46.93
C ARG A 302 62.52 -5.73 47.72
N THR A 303 62.49 -5.65 49.05
CA THR A 303 62.58 -6.82 49.95
C THR A 303 61.26 -7.61 50.06
N ARG A 304 60.19 -7.17 49.37
CA ARG A 304 58.87 -7.80 49.35
C ARG A 304 58.46 -8.19 47.92
N PRO A 305 59.05 -9.26 47.34
CA PRO A 305 58.86 -9.60 45.93
C PRO A 305 57.58 -10.44 45.71
N TYR A 306 56.46 -10.03 46.29
CA TYR A 306 55.17 -10.71 46.09
C TYR A 306 54.07 -9.69 45.85
N TRP A 307 53.05 -10.11 45.11
CA TRP A 307 51.87 -9.30 44.81
C TRP A 307 50.59 -10.08 45.05
N THR A 308 49.52 -9.34 45.28
CA THR A 308 48.17 -9.87 45.50
C THR A 308 47.16 -8.94 44.83
N VAL A 309 46.18 -9.52 44.13
CA VAL A 309 45.01 -8.82 43.55
C VAL A 309 43.78 -9.62 43.94
N THR A 310 42.80 -8.95 44.52
CA THR A 310 41.49 -9.50 44.84
C THR A 310 40.40 -8.60 44.29
N TRP A 311 39.48 -9.19 43.52
CA TRP A 311 38.21 -8.56 43.20
C TRP A 311 37.13 -9.14 44.11
N ALA A 312 36.25 -8.28 44.64
CA ALA A 312 35.11 -8.68 45.44
C ALA A 312 33.83 -8.02 44.92
N VAL A 313 32.79 -8.83 44.68
CA VAL A 313 31.47 -8.37 44.23
C VAL A 313 30.44 -8.70 45.31
N PRO A 314 29.66 -7.73 45.81
CA PRO A 314 28.56 -8.01 46.72
C PRO A 314 27.43 -8.67 45.93
N VAL A 315 26.81 -9.70 46.49
CA VAL A 315 25.74 -10.46 45.86
C VAL A 315 24.54 -10.62 46.79
N SER A 316 23.36 -10.81 46.21
CA SER A 316 22.17 -11.24 46.95
C SER A 316 22.28 -12.71 47.39
N ALA A 317 21.33 -13.17 48.19
CA ALA A 317 21.21 -14.59 48.54
C ALA A 317 21.04 -15.52 47.31
N ALA A 318 20.53 -14.99 46.20
CA ALA A 318 20.40 -15.71 44.93
C ALA A 318 21.66 -15.62 44.04
N GLY A 319 22.73 -14.96 44.50
CA GLY A 319 23.99 -14.81 43.76
C GLY A 319 24.04 -13.61 42.81
N THR A 320 22.94 -12.88 42.60
CA THR A 320 22.90 -11.71 41.71
C THR A 320 23.75 -10.54 42.24
N PRO A 321 24.62 -9.91 41.43
CA PRO A 321 25.43 -8.75 41.84
C PRO A 321 24.60 -7.60 42.40
N GLN A 322 25.12 -6.91 43.40
CA GLN A 322 24.52 -5.75 44.05
C GLN A 322 25.42 -4.50 43.86
N PRO A 323 24.87 -3.28 44.00
CA PRO A 323 25.69 -2.08 44.08
C PRO A 323 26.70 -2.16 45.23
N LEU A 324 27.89 -1.56 45.04
CA LEU A 324 28.92 -1.53 46.07
C LEU A 324 28.43 -0.74 47.30
N PRO A 325 28.37 -1.36 48.49
CA PRO A 325 28.01 -0.67 49.73
C PRO A 325 29.20 0.08 50.37
N VAL A 326 30.39 -0.01 49.77
CA VAL A 326 31.66 0.56 50.26
C VAL A 326 32.19 1.61 49.29
N ALA A 327 33.14 2.42 49.74
CA ALA A 327 33.76 3.44 48.90
C ALA A 327 34.40 2.81 47.64
N PRO A 328 34.05 3.28 46.42
CA PRO A 328 34.55 2.69 45.18
C PRO A 328 35.93 3.28 44.84
N VAL A 329 36.94 2.94 45.64
CA VAL A 329 38.33 3.35 45.46
C VAL A 329 39.23 2.12 45.43
N LEU A 330 40.49 2.29 45.01
CA LEU A 330 41.48 1.24 45.16
C LEU A 330 41.81 1.03 46.64
N HIS A 331 41.77 -0.23 47.10
CA HIS A 331 42.27 -0.60 48.42
C HIS A 331 43.66 -1.23 48.31
N ALA A 332 44.67 -0.55 48.85
CA ALA A 332 46.06 -0.97 48.76
C ALA A 332 46.84 -0.87 50.09
N PRO A 333 46.55 -1.71 51.09
CA PRO A 333 45.26 -2.22 51.58
C PRO A 333 44.42 -1.16 52.32
N THR A 334 44.96 0.04 52.55
CA THR A 334 44.16 1.21 52.93
C THR A 334 43.38 1.76 51.74
N PRO A 335 42.20 2.37 51.94
CA PRO A 335 41.53 3.10 50.86
C PRO A 335 42.43 4.24 50.37
N SER A 336 42.68 4.26 49.07
CA SER A 336 43.40 5.33 48.38
C SER A 336 42.42 6.44 47.94
N GLU A 337 42.93 7.48 47.30
CA GLU A 337 42.14 8.49 46.59
C GLU A 337 42.04 8.20 45.09
N GLU A 338 42.34 6.96 44.65
CA GLU A 338 42.12 6.53 43.27
C GLU A 338 40.67 6.07 43.10
N PRO A 339 39.77 6.87 42.47
CA PRO A 339 38.40 6.45 42.23
C PRO A 339 38.36 5.30 41.22
N LEU A 340 37.55 4.27 41.50
CA LEU A 340 37.33 3.12 40.64
C LEU A 340 35.85 3.05 40.26
N GLY A 341 35.57 3.21 38.96
CA GLY A 341 34.23 3.10 38.40
C GLY A 341 33.88 1.70 37.93
N LEU A 342 34.65 0.67 38.32
CA LEU A 342 34.28 -0.73 38.08
C LEU A 342 33.26 -1.18 39.16
N PRO A 343 32.25 -1.98 38.81
CA PRO A 343 31.19 -2.44 39.71
C PRO A 343 31.65 -3.58 40.65
N ALA A 344 32.90 -3.55 41.09
CA ALA A 344 33.50 -4.49 42.02
C ALA A 344 34.57 -3.78 42.86
N LEU A 345 34.80 -4.26 44.08
CA LEU A 345 35.85 -3.76 44.97
C LEU A 345 37.20 -4.35 44.57
N LEU A 346 38.20 -3.50 44.31
CA LEU A 346 39.58 -3.93 44.04
C LEU A 346 40.46 -3.77 45.27
N ILE A 347 41.04 -4.87 45.71
CA ILE A 347 42.04 -4.93 46.77
C ILE A 347 43.34 -5.43 46.16
N ALA A 348 44.34 -4.58 46.03
CA ALA A 348 45.57 -4.94 45.32
C ALA A 348 46.80 -4.24 45.87
N SER A 349 47.95 -4.91 45.77
CA SER A 349 49.24 -4.45 46.28
C SER A 349 49.91 -3.41 45.36
N TYR A 350 49.17 -2.40 44.90
CA TYR A 350 49.71 -1.32 44.05
C TYR A 350 50.77 -0.50 44.80
N PRO A 351 51.83 -0.06 44.11
CA PRO A 351 52.79 0.86 44.71
C PRO A 351 52.13 2.21 44.95
N LEU A 352 52.18 2.72 46.18
CA LEU A 352 51.66 4.04 46.51
C LEU A 352 52.79 5.08 46.57
N ASP A 353 52.43 6.34 46.37
CA ASP A 353 53.32 7.50 46.56
C ASP A 353 53.69 7.72 48.05
N SER A 354 54.50 8.74 48.34
CA SER A 354 54.92 9.04 49.72
C SER A 354 53.75 9.42 50.63
N THR A 355 52.68 10.01 50.08
CA THR A 355 51.45 10.36 50.81
C THR A 355 50.53 9.16 51.05
N ARG A 356 50.78 8.04 50.35
CA ARG A 356 49.98 6.82 50.32
C ARG A 356 48.54 7.04 49.85
N ARG A 357 48.28 8.10 49.08
CA ARG A 357 46.93 8.44 48.59
C ARG A 357 46.77 8.12 47.12
N HIS A 358 47.86 8.17 46.35
CA HIS A 358 47.82 7.91 44.92
C HIS A 358 48.76 6.76 44.55
N VAL A 359 48.45 6.09 43.45
CA VAL A 359 49.32 5.06 42.89
C VAL A 359 50.55 5.72 42.25
N ALA A 360 51.72 5.23 42.61
CA ALA A 360 52.96 5.67 41.99
C ALA A 360 53.05 5.07 40.57
N PRO A 361 53.14 5.90 39.51
CA PRO A 361 53.24 5.41 38.14
C PRO A 361 54.56 4.65 37.94
N GLY A 362 54.53 3.59 37.14
CA GLY A 362 55.71 2.81 36.80
C GLY A 362 55.40 1.35 36.41
N PRO A 363 56.44 0.56 36.06
CA PRO A 363 56.27 -0.80 35.52
C PRO A 363 55.50 -1.75 36.44
N LEU A 364 55.64 -1.59 37.76
CA LEU A 364 54.88 -2.40 38.72
C LEU A 364 53.38 -2.09 38.70
N ALA A 365 52.99 -0.81 38.58
CA ALA A 365 51.58 -0.42 38.51
C ALA A 365 50.94 -0.93 37.21
N ASP A 366 51.67 -0.86 36.08
CA ASP A 366 51.22 -1.39 34.79
C ASP A 366 51.06 -2.92 34.86
N PHE A 367 52.04 -3.63 35.42
CA PHE A 367 51.97 -5.08 35.63
C PHE A 367 50.75 -5.48 36.47
N LEU A 368 50.49 -4.78 37.59
CA LEU A 368 49.36 -5.07 38.45
C LEU A 368 48.01 -4.74 37.80
N THR A 369 47.98 -3.75 36.90
CA THR A 369 46.79 -3.41 36.10
C THR A 369 46.41 -4.55 35.17
N GLU A 370 47.39 -5.18 34.51
CA GLU A 370 47.15 -6.36 33.68
C GLU A 370 46.69 -7.57 34.49
N ARG A 371 47.32 -7.83 35.65
CA ARG A 371 46.90 -8.92 36.56
C ARG A 371 45.51 -8.68 37.14
N ALA A 372 45.17 -7.43 37.46
CA ALA A 372 43.84 -7.04 37.92
C ALA A 372 42.79 -7.23 36.83
N ALA A 373 43.08 -6.85 35.58
CA ALA A 373 42.17 -7.09 34.47
C ALA A 373 41.93 -8.59 34.22
N GLU A 374 42.96 -9.42 34.29
CA GLU A 374 42.85 -10.88 34.18
C GLU A 374 41.97 -11.47 35.29
N ALA A 375 42.24 -11.12 36.55
CA ALA A 375 41.44 -11.58 37.68
C ALA A 375 39.97 -11.12 37.59
N TYR A 376 39.70 -9.97 36.97
CA TYR A 376 38.33 -9.50 36.70
C TYR A 376 37.61 -10.37 35.68
N THR A 377 38.32 -10.80 34.62
CA THR A 377 37.75 -11.74 33.64
C THR A 377 37.55 -13.14 34.21
N ASP A 378 38.43 -13.58 35.11
CA ASP A 378 38.27 -14.85 35.82
C ASP A 378 37.07 -14.82 36.75
N LEU A 379 36.82 -13.69 37.43
CA LEU A 379 35.60 -13.46 38.21
C LEU A 379 34.34 -13.64 37.36
N LEU A 380 34.26 -13.02 36.19
CA LEU A 380 33.12 -13.17 35.29
C LEU A 380 32.97 -14.61 34.77
N ARG A 381 34.08 -15.26 34.40
CA ARG A 381 34.08 -16.65 33.93
C ARG A 381 33.60 -17.61 35.03
N ALA A 382 34.09 -17.44 36.25
CA ALA A 382 33.77 -18.30 37.39
C ALA A 382 32.32 -18.13 37.87
N ARG A 383 31.68 -16.99 37.60
CA ARG A 383 30.24 -16.77 37.84
C ARG A 383 29.34 -17.50 36.85
N GLY A 384 29.85 -17.94 35.69
CA GLY A 384 29.11 -18.69 34.69
C GLY A 384 28.10 -17.87 33.88
N ALA A 385 27.21 -18.57 33.19
CA ALA A 385 26.21 -18.06 32.24
C ALA A 385 25.02 -17.33 32.91
N ASP A 386 25.29 -16.33 33.75
CA ASP A 386 24.26 -15.55 34.46
C ASP A 386 24.11 -14.14 33.86
N LEU A 387 22.90 -13.80 33.39
CA LEU A 387 22.57 -12.44 32.89
C LEU A 387 22.77 -11.36 33.95
N GLY A 388 22.67 -11.70 35.25
CA GLY A 388 22.99 -10.80 36.35
C GLY A 388 24.43 -10.27 36.29
N SER A 389 25.35 -11.06 35.71
CA SER A 389 26.75 -10.68 35.53
C SER A 389 26.97 -9.59 34.48
N LEU A 390 25.96 -9.26 33.65
CA LEU A 390 26.06 -8.12 32.71
C LEU A 390 26.26 -6.80 33.43
N VAL A 391 25.70 -6.63 34.64
CA VAL A 391 25.90 -5.43 35.47
C VAL A 391 27.37 -5.21 35.83
N LEU A 392 28.19 -6.27 35.76
CA LEU A 392 29.62 -6.20 35.99
C LEU A 392 30.41 -5.74 34.75
N VAL A 393 29.77 -5.49 33.62
CA VAL A 393 30.47 -4.95 32.45
C VAL A 393 30.70 -3.45 32.66
N PRO A 394 31.96 -2.99 32.71
CA PRO A 394 32.26 -1.58 32.89
C PRO A 394 31.83 -0.76 31.66
N GLY A 395 31.32 0.47 31.88
CA GLY A 395 31.14 1.45 30.80
C GLY A 395 32.47 1.88 30.14
N PRO A 396 32.47 2.72 29.09
CA PRO A 396 33.69 3.07 28.34
C PRO A 396 34.55 4.16 28.98
N LEU A 397 34.00 4.99 29.87
CA LEU A 397 34.70 6.11 30.49
C LEU A 397 35.02 5.81 31.96
N GLY A 398 36.26 6.03 32.35
CA GLY A 398 36.70 5.90 33.73
C GLY A 398 36.76 7.20 34.51
N GLN A 399 36.82 7.08 35.83
CA GLN A 399 36.79 8.20 36.79
C GLN A 399 38.18 8.77 37.13
N GLY A 400 39.26 8.10 36.69
CA GLY A 400 40.65 8.47 36.93
C GLY A 400 41.62 7.75 35.97
N ALA A 401 42.91 8.04 36.08
CA ALA A 401 43.92 7.45 35.19
C ALA A 401 44.03 5.93 35.37
N LEU A 402 44.08 5.46 36.62
CA LEU A 402 44.10 4.03 36.95
C LEU A 402 42.82 3.31 36.51
N ASP A 403 41.66 3.91 36.78
CA ASP A 403 40.36 3.36 36.38
C ASP A 403 40.24 3.21 34.86
N ASN A 404 40.71 4.21 34.10
CA ASN A 404 40.77 4.13 32.64
C ASN A 404 41.69 3.02 32.14
N ALA A 405 42.87 2.85 32.75
CA ALA A 405 43.81 1.80 32.38
C ALA A 405 43.23 0.40 32.66
N LEU A 406 42.66 0.19 33.86
CA LEU A 406 41.98 -1.06 34.23
C LEU A 406 40.81 -1.36 33.31
N ARG A 407 39.96 -0.37 33.04
CA ARG A 407 38.78 -0.50 32.17
C ARG A 407 39.17 -0.86 30.74
N ALA A 408 40.19 -0.21 30.18
CA ALA A 408 40.70 -0.55 28.85
C ALA A 408 41.27 -1.98 28.80
N ALA A 409 42.03 -2.38 29.83
CA ALA A 409 42.58 -3.72 29.94
C ALA A 409 41.49 -4.81 30.14
N VAL A 410 40.40 -4.49 30.84
CA VAL A 410 39.24 -5.38 31.02
C VAL A 410 38.42 -5.46 29.73
N LEU A 411 37.99 -4.33 29.17
CA LEU A 411 37.15 -4.27 27.96
C LEU A 411 37.81 -4.92 26.75
N SER A 412 39.13 -4.88 26.63
CA SER A 412 39.85 -5.58 25.55
C SER A 412 39.82 -7.11 25.68
N ARG A 413 39.62 -7.65 26.89
CA ARG A 413 39.59 -9.10 27.18
C ARG A 413 38.19 -9.67 27.28
N LEU A 414 37.20 -8.88 27.69
CA LEU A 414 35.81 -9.34 27.86
C LEU A 414 35.23 -10.03 26.62
N PRO A 415 35.49 -9.60 25.37
CA PRO A 415 35.02 -10.33 24.19
C PRO A 415 35.48 -11.79 24.12
N GLY A 416 36.59 -12.16 24.78
CA GLY A 416 37.06 -13.55 24.89
C GLY A 416 36.62 -14.32 26.12
N THR A 417 35.89 -13.68 27.03
CA THR A 417 35.51 -14.28 28.31
C THR A 417 34.16 -14.97 28.16
N ALA A 418 34.09 -16.27 28.44
CA ALA A 418 32.87 -17.06 28.37
C ALA A 418 32.02 -16.82 29.62
N PHE A 419 30.94 -16.05 29.52
CA PHE A 419 30.02 -15.77 30.63
C PHE A 419 28.58 -15.41 30.19
N LEU A 420 28.30 -15.33 28.88
CA LEU A 420 26.95 -15.06 28.39
C LEU A 420 26.14 -16.36 28.30
N PRO A 421 24.81 -16.32 28.53
CA PRO A 421 23.96 -17.51 28.42
C PRO A 421 23.62 -17.87 26.98
N HIS A 422 23.29 -19.14 26.79
CA HIS A 422 22.59 -19.64 25.59
C HIS A 422 21.10 -19.28 25.66
N PRO A 423 20.38 -19.25 24.52
CA PRO A 423 18.98 -18.84 24.48
C PRO A 423 18.05 -19.92 25.03
N THR A 424 18.47 -21.18 24.95
CA THR A 424 17.77 -22.36 25.46
C THR A 424 18.63 -23.08 26.50
N ALA A 425 17.98 -23.95 27.29
CA ALA A 425 18.70 -24.83 28.21
C ALA A 425 19.63 -25.76 27.40
N VAL A 426 20.91 -25.76 27.78
CA VAL A 426 21.95 -26.60 27.18
C VAL A 426 22.34 -27.72 28.11
N GLU A 427 22.95 -28.77 27.58
CA GLU A 427 23.45 -29.90 28.38
C GLU A 427 24.47 -29.42 29.44
N GLU A 428 24.45 -30.07 30.60
CA GLU A 428 25.36 -29.79 31.70
C GLU A 428 26.84 -29.93 31.26
N GLY A 429 27.64 -28.88 31.46
CA GLY A 429 29.03 -28.82 30.99
C GLY A 429 29.24 -28.06 29.67
N THR A 430 28.17 -27.63 29.00
CA THR A 430 28.28 -26.72 27.84
C THR A 430 28.86 -25.37 28.28
N PRO A 431 29.96 -24.89 27.68
CA PRO A 431 30.56 -23.61 28.06
C PRO A 431 29.62 -22.45 27.76
N ALA A 432 29.66 -21.42 28.60
CA ALA A 432 28.99 -20.15 28.35
C ALA A 432 29.47 -19.50 27.04
N LEU A 433 28.62 -18.68 26.42
CA LEU A 433 28.98 -17.94 25.21
C LEU A 433 29.99 -16.86 25.52
N ARG A 434 30.97 -16.71 24.62
CA ARG A 434 31.87 -15.56 24.60
C ARG A 434 31.19 -14.42 23.86
N PRO A 435 31.30 -13.15 24.30
CA PRO A 435 30.64 -12.04 23.61
C PRO A 435 31.03 -11.89 22.13
N ARG A 436 32.27 -12.25 21.74
CA ARG A 436 32.70 -12.24 20.33
C ARG A 436 32.00 -13.29 19.45
N ASP A 437 31.55 -14.38 20.06
CA ASP A 437 30.89 -15.50 19.39
C ASP A 437 29.36 -15.42 19.56
N ALA A 438 28.88 -14.40 20.26
CA ALA A 438 27.47 -14.18 20.56
C ALA A 438 26.84 -13.23 19.53
N THR A 439 25.59 -13.53 19.18
CA THR A 439 24.78 -12.72 18.28
C THR A 439 23.45 -12.40 18.94
N LEU A 440 23.10 -11.12 18.95
CA LEU A 440 21.78 -10.64 19.35
C LEU A 440 20.89 -10.51 18.11
N LEU A 441 19.76 -11.20 18.13
CA LEU A 441 18.72 -11.07 17.10
C LEU A 441 17.78 -9.92 17.47
N GLU A 442 17.64 -8.93 16.59
CA GLU A 442 16.77 -7.77 16.82
C GLU A 442 15.38 -8.00 16.23
N GLY A 443 14.34 -7.61 16.98
CA GLY A 443 12.95 -7.71 16.53
C GLY A 443 12.36 -9.12 16.65
N ALA A 444 13.01 -10.02 17.40
CA ALA A 444 12.57 -11.38 17.66
C ALA A 444 12.16 -11.56 19.13
N ASP A 445 11.09 -12.30 19.37
CA ASP A 445 10.71 -12.74 20.71
C ASP A 445 11.43 -14.05 21.10
N SER A 446 11.15 -14.57 22.30
CA SER A 446 11.76 -15.81 22.78
C SER A 446 11.44 -17.00 21.88
N SER A 447 10.21 -17.08 21.33
CA SER A 447 9.80 -18.21 20.49
C SER A 447 10.55 -18.24 19.15
N VAL A 448 10.80 -17.06 18.57
CA VAL A 448 11.59 -16.91 17.34
C VAL A 448 13.05 -17.27 17.58
N VAL A 449 13.65 -16.76 18.67
CA VAL A 449 15.04 -17.08 19.02
C VAL A 449 15.21 -18.57 19.30
N GLU A 450 14.28 -19.20 20.01
CA GLU A 450 14.30 -20.65 20.28
C GLU A 450 14.20 -21.49 19.00
N ALA A 451 13.34 -21.09 18.05
CA ALA A 451 13.19 -21.77 16.77
C ALA A 451 14.45 -21.66 15.88
N LEU A 452 15.18 -20.54 15.97
CA LEU A 452 16.37 -20.27 15.17
C LEU A 452 17.69 -20.74 15.82
N ALA A 453 17.72 -20.93 17.15
CA ALA A 453 18.91 -21.37 17.89
C ALA A 453 19.57 -22.66 17.37
N PRO A 454 18.84 -23.69 16.89
CA PRO A 454 19.47 -24.87 16.30
C PRO A 454 20.21 -24.62 14.98
N ILE A 455 19.88 -23.53 14.28
CA ILE A 455 20.46 -23.16 12.97
C ILE A 455 21.61 -22.17 13.16
N PHE A 456 21.43 -21.21 14.05
CA PHE A 456 22.37 -20.12 14.31
C PHE A 456 23.01 -20.30 15.69
N PRO A 457 24.15 -21.02 15.79
CA PRO A 457 24.85 -21.16 17.06
C PRO A 457 25.33 -19.79 17.55
N GLY A 458 25.21 -19.55 18.85
CA GLY A 458 25.65 -18.29 19.48
C GLY A 458 24.55 -17.22 19.59
N LEU A 459 23.29 -17.51 19.28
CA LEU A 459 22.19 -16.59 19.57
C LEU A 459 22.07 -16.33 21.08
N LEU A 460 21.84 -15.07 21.46
CA LEU A 460 21.52 -14.69 22.83
C LEU A 460 20.01 -14.78 23.11
N PRO A 461 19.59 -14.92 24.39
CA PRO A 461 18.19 -14.79 24.77
C PRO A 461 17.54 -13.49 24.26
N ALA A 462 16.25 -13.57 23.90
CA ALA A 462 15.47 -12.40 23.46
C ALA A 462 15.32 -11.33 24.57
N GLY A 463 15.01 -10.08 24.17
CA GLY A 463 14.71 -9.00 25.11
C GLY A 463 15.94 -8.27 25.68
N LEU A 464 17.13 -8.56 25.14
CA LEU A 464 18.40 -7.95 25.57
C LEU A 464 18.81 -6.73 24.73
N GLU A 465 17.96 -6.27 23.80
CA GLU A 465 18.32 -5.29 22.78
C GLU A 465 18.64 -3.91 23.36
N ARG A 466 18.01 -3.58 24.50
CA ARG A 466 18.18 -2.30 25.20
C ARG A 466 19.36 -2.27 26.17
N ARG A 467 20.05 -3.39 26.39
CA ARG A 467 21.20 -3.48 27.30
C ARG A 467 22.43 -2.80 26.70
N ALA A 468 22.91 -1.74 27.37
CA ALA A 468 24.08 -0.98 26.93
C ALA A 468 25.38 -1.79 27.09
N GLU A 469 25.39 -2.74 28.01
CA GLU A 469 26.51 -3.61 28.34
C GLU A 469 26.91 -4.48 27.14
N LEU A 470 25.94 -4.99 26.38
CA LEU A 470 26.20 -5.76 25.16
C LEU A 470 26.86 -4.92 24.05
N ARG A 471 26.61 -3.60 24.03
CA ARG A 471 27.30 -2.68 23.12
C ARG A 471 28.77 -2.47 23.51
N ALA A 472 29.03 -2.34 24.82
CA ALA A 472 30.40 -2.26 25.34
C ALA A 472 31.20 -3.55 25.04
N LEU A 473 30.53 -4.70 25.06
CA LEU A 473 31.10 -6.00 24.69
C LEU A 473 31.26 -6.23 23.18
N GLN A 474 30.74 -5.33 22.34
CA GLN A 474 30.75 -5.43 20.87
C GLN A 474 30.07 -6.72 20.35
N VAL A 475 29.00 -7.16 21.01
CA VAL A 475 28.20 -8.31 20.55
C VAL A 475 27.60 -8.00 19.18
N ARG A 476 27.69 -8.95 18.24
CA ARG A 476 27.11 -8.79 16.89
C ARG A 476 25.59 -8.64 17.01
N ARG A 477 25.01 -7.68 16.30
CA ARG A 477 23.57 -7.47 16.23
C ARG A 477 23.13 -7.73 14.80
N ILE A 478 22.12 -8.56 14.60
CA ILE A 478 21.60 -8.88 13.28
C ILE A 478 20.08 -8.64 13.32
N PRO A 479 19.53 -7.86 12.39
CA PRO A 479 18.08 -7.70 12.27
C PRO A 479 17.44 -8.99 11.77
N LEU A 480 16.19 -9.24 12.18
CA LEU A 480 15.46 -10.45 11.76
C LEU A 480 15.41 -10.63 10.24
N ALA A 481 15.30 -9.55 9.46
CA ALA A 481 15.30 -9.58 8.00
C ALA A 481 16.57 -10.24 7.41
N GLU A 482 17.76 -9.89 7.92
CA GLU A 482 19.03 -10.45 7.44
C GLU A 482 19.15 -11.94 7.79
N VAL A 483 18.54 -12.38 8.90
CA VAL A 483 18.47 -13.81 9.25
C VAL A 483 17.51 -14.54 8.32
N VAL A 484 16.35 -13.95 8.02
CA VAL A 484 15.38 -14.52 7.07
C VAL A 484 16.00 -14.69 5.68
N ASP A 485 16.78 -13.72 5.20
CA ASP A 485 17.50 -13.83 3.93
C ASP A 485 18.47 -15.02 3.89
N GLN A 486 19.11 -15.33 5.03
CA GLN A 486 20.04 -16.45 5.15
C GLN A 486 19.34 -17.82 5.17
N LEU A 487 18.02 -17.88 5.37
CA LEU A 487 17.26 -19.13 5.36
C LEU A 487 17.07 -19.72 3.95
N GLY A 488 17.20 -18.92 2.89
CA GLY A 488 16.92 -19.34 1.51
C GLY A 488 17.74 -20.51 0.98
N GLY A 489 18.88 -20.83 1.60
CA GLY A 489 19.74 -21.96 1.23
C GLY A 489 19.48 -23.26 2.00
N LEU A 490 18.49 -23.29 2.89
CA LEU A 490 18.22 -24.46 3.74
C LEU A 490 17.30 -25.46 3.05
N ASP A 491 17.75 -26.70 2.93
CA ASP A 491 16.93 -27.82 2.49
C ASP A 491 16.31 -28.51 3.72
N ARG A 492 15.00 -28.33 3.92
CA ARG A 492 14.23 -28.81 5.08
C ARG A 492 12.84 -29.28 4.65
N GLU A 493 12.30 -30.24 5.40
CA GLU A 493 10.95 -30.77 5.15
C GLU A 493 9.87 -29.68 5.32
N PRO A 494 8.80 -29.68 4.50
CA PRO A 494 7.70 -28.71 4.57
C PRO A 494 7.11 -28.49 5.98
N ALA A 495 6.95 -29.55 6.78
CA ALA A 495 6.42 -29.45 8.15
C ALA A 495 7.33 -28.66 9.11
N TRP A 496 8.64 -28.66 8.84
CA TRP A 496 9.60 -27.86 9.61
C TRP A 496 9.40 -26.36 9.32
N TRP A 497 9.22 -25.99 8.05
CA TRP A 497 8.91 -24.61 7.66
C TRP A 497 7.62 -24.10 8.28
N ARG A 498 6.57 -24.94 8.32
CA ARG A 498 5.31 -24.61 9.02
C ARG A 498 5.52 -24.29 10.49
N SER A 499 6.39 -25.05 11.18
CA SER A 499 6.71 -24.82 12.59
C SER A 499 7.45 -23.49 12.78
N LEU A 500 8.38 -23.15 11.87
CA LEU A 500 9.07 -21.87 11.85
C LEU A 500 8.11 -20.70 11.59
N TYR A 501 7.18 -20.83 10.64
CA TYR A 501 6.13 -19.82 10.41
C TYR A 501 5.23 -19.62 11.62
N GLY A 502 4.96 -20.69 12.38
CA GLY A 502 4.26 -20.62 13.66
C GLY A 502 4.99 -19.75 14.68
N ALA A 503 6.30 -19.95 14.83
CA ALA A 503 7.15 -19.14 15.73
C ALA A 503 7.25 -17.67 15.26
N LEU A 504 7.32 -17.42 13.95
CA LEU A 504 7.42 -16.08 13.37
C LEU A 504 6.08 -15.32 13.31
N ALA A 505 4.97 -15.91 13.73
CA ALA A 505 3.64 -15.31 13.57
C ALA A 505 3.44 -13.99 14.34
N GLY A 506 4.24 -13.74 15.37
CA GLY A 506 4.25 -12.51 16.17
C GLY A 506 5.29 -11.47 15.74
N ALA A 507 6.15 -11.77 14.75
CA ALA A 507 7.19 -10.88 14.28
C ALA A 507 6.67 -9.81 13.29
N ASP A 508 7.47 -8.77 13.05
CA ASP A 508 7.14 -7.70 12.12
C ASP A 508 7.03 -8.23 10.67
N PRO A 509 5.86 -8.11 10.01
CA PRO A 509 5.65 -8.59 8.64
C PRO A 509 6.66 -8.06 7.62
N GLU A 510 7.17 -6.83 7.79
CA GLU A 510 8.10 -6.22 6.85
C GLU A 510 9.46 -6.95 6.83
N ALA A 511 9.88 -7.49 7.98
CA ALA A 511 11.11 -8.28 8.11
C ALA A 511 11.00 -9.71 7.54
N LEU A 512 9.80 -10.15 7.18
CA LEU A 512 9.52 -11.53 6.74
C LEU A 512 9.28 -11.67 5.23
N GLY A 513 9.50 -10.60 4.46
CA GLY A 513 9.20 -10.56 3.02
C GLY A 513 9.97 -11.58 2.16
N ALA A 514 11.15 -12.00 2.60
CA ALA A 514 12.00 -12.97 1.90
C ALA A 514 11.87 -14.40 2.43
N LEU A 515 10.85 -14.71 3.24
CA LEU A 515 10.68 -16.05 3.79
C LEU A 515 10.63 -17.12 2.69
N PRO A 516 11.47 -18.16 2.76
CA PRO A 516 11.41 -19.27 1.81
C PRO A 516 10.06 -19.99 1.96
N VAL A 517 9.42 -20.34 0.84
CA VAL A 517 8.16 -21.09 0.80
C VAL A 517 8.33 -22.36 -0.04
N PRO A 518 8.20 -23.55 0.57
CA PRO A 518 8.18 -24.82 -0.16
C PRO A 518 6.93 -24.91 -1.03
N LEU A 519 7.09 -25.24 -2.29
CA LEU A 519 6.01 -25.46 -3.24
C LEU A 519 5.61 -26.94 -3.30
N ALA A 520 4.37 -27.21 -3.71
CA ALA A 520 3.87 -28.57 -3.92
C ALA A 520 4.63 -29.33 -5.03
N THR A 521 5.32 -28.61 -5.92
CA THR A 521 6.21 -29.18 -6.95
C THR A 521 7.58 -29.61 -6.42
N GLY A 522 7.86 -29.41 -5.13
CA GLY A 522 9.13 -29.75 -4.48
C GLY A 522 10.21 -28.67 -4.58
N ARG A 523 9.97 -27.59 -5.33
CA ARG A 523 10.84 -26.40 -5.39
C ARG A 523 10.60 -25.50 -4.17
N THR A 524 11.57 -24.66 -3.82
CA THR A 524 11.38 -23.61 -2.80
C THR A 524 11.55 -22.25 -3.46
N VAL A 525 10.63 -21.32 -3.19
CA VAL A 525 10.70 -19.94 -3.70
C VAL A 525 10.96 -18.96 -2.59
N THR A 526 11.59 -17.84 -2.92
CA THR A 526 11.86 -16.77 -1.96
C THR A 526 10.69 -15.80 -1.92
N GLY A 527 10.06 -15.69 -0.75
CA GLY A 527 8.99 -14.77 -0.46
C GLY A 527 7.58 -15.36 -0.69
N PRO A 528 6.61 -15.03 0.17
CA PRO A 528 5.23 -15.54 0.07
C PRO A 528 4.35 -14.80 -0.95
N ARG A 529 4.80 -13.65 -1.47
CA ARG A 529 4.06 -12.90 -2.50
C ARG A 529 4.01 -13.71 -3.79
N ARG A 530 2.85 -13.72 -4.46
CA ARG A 530 2.57 -14.54 -5.65
C ARG A 530 2.61 -16.06 -5.41
N VAL A 531 2.55 -16.49 -4.15
CA VAL A 531 2.33 -17.89 -3.80
C VAL A 531 0.85 -18.08 -3.46
N LEU A 532 0.27 -19.14 -4.00
CA LEU A 532 -1.08 -19.60 -3.73
C LEU A 532 -1.06 -20.61 -2.58
N LEU A 533 -1.94 -20.45 -1.60
CA LEU A 533 -2.11 -21.39 -0.49
C LEU A 533 -3.22 -22.39 -0.81
N PRO A 534 -3.04 -23.69 -0.57
CA PRO A 534 -4.12 -24.67 -0.76
C PRO A 534 -5.33 -24.30 0.10
N SER A 535 -6.53 -24.32 -0.51
CA SER A 535 -7.82 -24.19 0.18
C SER A 535 -8.35 -25.55 0.65
N ASP A 536 -9.61 -25.63 1.06
CA ASP A 536 -10.21 -26.89 1.50
C ASP A 536 -10.46 -27.83 0.30
N ASP A 537 -10.25 -29.15 0.49
CA ASP A 537 -10.49 -30.16 -0.56
C ASP A 537 -11.90 -30.09 -1.15
N ALA A 538 -12.88 -29.63 -0.37
CA ALA A 538 -14.26 -29.45 -0.80
C ALA A 538 -14.43 -28.37 -1.88
N ASP A 539 -13.61 -27.31 -1.86
CA ASP A 539 -13.63 -26.24 -2.87
C ASP A 539 -13.19 -26.77 -4.24
N TRP A 540 -12.39 -27.85 -4.25
CA TRP A 540 -11.79 -28.44 -5.45
C TRP A 540 -12.44 -29.77 -5.85
N ALA A 541 -13.63 -30.08 -5.34
CA ALA A 541 -14.31 -31.36 -5.60
C ALA A 541 -14.56 -31.64 -7.10
N GLY A 542 -14.63 -30.60 -7.93
CA GLY A 542 -14.74 -30.70 -9.40
C GLY A 542 -13.42 -30.88 -10.15
N PHE A 543 -12.27 -30.78 -9.48
CA PHE A 543 -10.93 -30.88 -10.07
C PHE A 543 -10.26 -32.22 -9.65
N PRO A 544 -10.16 -33.21 -10.56
CA PRO A 544 -9.61 -34.51 -10.21
C PRO A 544 -8.11 -34.42 -9.85
N GLY A 545 -7.70 -35.09 -8.78
CA GLY A 545 -6.29 -35.19 -8.38
C GLY A 545 -5.73 -34.03 -7.56
N TYR A 546 -6.59 -33.16 -6.99
CA TYR A 546 -6.19 -32.14 -6.01
C TYR A 546 -5.48 -32.77 -4.79
N PRO A 547 -4.42 -32.15 -4.23
CA PRO A 547 -3.74 -30.92 -4.67
C PRO A 547 -2.60 -31.13 -5.68
N GLN A 548 -2.13 -32.35 -5.90
CA GLN A 548 -0.95 -32.62 -6.76
C GLN A 548 -1.19 -32.32 -8.24
N ALA A 549 -2.33 -32.72 -8.81
CA ALA A 549 -2.65 -32.42 -10.20
C ALA A 549 -2.84 -30.91 -10.42
N LEU A 550 -3.45 -30.22 -9.46
CA LEU A 550 -3.55 -28.76 -9.49
C LEU A 550 -2.17 -28.10 -9.43
N ALA A 551 -1.25 -28.59 -8.59
CA ALA A 551 0.10 -28.06 -8.52
C ALA A 551 0.85 -28.16 -9.85
N GLN A 552 0.66 -29.26 -10.59
CA GLN A 552 1.24 -29.45 -11.92
C GLN A 552 0.60 -28.51 -12.95
N ALA A 553 -0.73 -28.43 -12.96
CA ALA A 553 -1.49 -27.53 -13.84
C ALA A 553 -1.14 -26.05 -13.60
N LEU A 554 -0.99 -25.63 -12.34
CA LEU A 554 -0.57 -24.27 -11.99
C LEU A 554 0.89 -23.99 -12.37
N ASP A 555 1.77 -25.00 -12.34
CA ASP A 555 3.18 -24.84 -12.75
C ASP A 555 3.29 -24.48 -14.24
N LEU A 556 2.44 -25.08 -15.09
CA LEU A 556 2.31 -24.70 -16.52
C LEU A 556 1.91 -23.22 -16.70
N LEU A 557 1.23 -22.66 -15.72
CA LEU A 557 0.73 -21.27 -15.69
C LEU A 557 1.68 -20.28 -14.99
N ASP A 558 2.89 -20.72 -14.58
CA ASP A 558 3.81 -20.00 -13.67
C ASP A 558 3.15 -19.56 -12.35
N LEU A 559 2.06 -20.23 -11.96
CA LEU A 559 1.36 -20.05 -10.70
C LEU A 559 1.91 -21.02 -9.65
N ARG A 560 2.21 -20.50 -8.45
CA ARG A 560 3.02 -21.23 -7.46
C ARG A 560 2.16 -21.70 -6.30
N LEU A 561 1.83 -22.98 -6.23
CA LEU A 561 1.10 -23.54 -5.10
C LEU A 561 2.04 -23.94 -3.96
N ALA A 562 1.82 -23.41 -2.75
CA ALA A 562 2.55 -23.81 -1.54
C ALA A 562 2.29 -25.29 -1.21
N HIS A 563 3.30 -25.97 -0.68
CA HIS A 563 3.16 -27.35 -0.23
C HIS A 563 2.12 -27.42 0.93
N PRO A 564 1.15 -28.35 0.91
CA PRO A 564 0.11 -28.46 1.94
C PRO A 564 0.65 -28.52 3.38
N ASP A 565 1.70 -29.32 3.61
CA ASP A 565 2.35 -29.42 4.92
C ASP A 565 3.13 -28.17 5.37
N ALA A 566 3.45 -27.24 4.44
CA ALA A 566 4.06 -25.95 4.73
C ALA A 566 3.05 -24.79 4.84
N ALA A 567 1.81 -24.98 4.36
CA ALA A 567 0.79 -23.95 4.35
C ALA A 567 0.53 -23.40 5.77
N HIS A 568 0.50 -22.08 5.95
CA HIS A 568 0.31 -21.47 7.26
C HIS A 568 -0.37 -20.10 7.14
N PRO A 569 -1.27 -19.71 8.07
CA PRO A 569 -1.96 -18.41 8.01
C PRO A 569 -1.04 -17.18 7.99
N LEU A 570 0.21 -17.31 8.47
CA LEU A 570 1.21 -16.25 8.36
C LEU A 570 1.51 -15.89 6.90
N LEU A 571 1.61 -16.87 6.00
CA LEU A 571 1.91 -16.62 4.59
C LEU A 571 0.82 -15.75 3.95
N ALA A 572 -0.45 -15.97 4.31
CA ALA A 572 -1.57 -15.14 3.86
C ALA A 572 -1.43 -13.68 4.31
N LYS A 573 -1.02 -13.44 5.57
CA LYS A 573 -0.75 -12.09 6.08
C LYS A 573 0.40 -11.39 5.36
N LEU A 574 1.34 -12.15 4.80
CA LEU A 574 2.51 -11.65 4.07
C LEU A 574 2.25 -11.47 2.56
N GLY A 575 1.03 -11.74 2.09
CA GLY A 575 0.60 -11.51 0.71
C GLY A 575 0.49 -12.76 -0.16
N ALA A 576 0.51 -13.96 0.42
CA ALA A 576 0.04 -15.16 -0.27
C ALA A 576 -1.50 -15.14 -0.35
N THR A 577 -2.06 -15.63 -1.46
CA THR A 577 -3.53 -15.69 -1.64
C THR A 577 -4.01 -17.12 -1.54
N VAL A 578 -5.25 -17.33 -1.11
CA VAL A 578 -5.83 -18.68 -1.04
C VAL A 578 -6.25 -19.12 -2.44
N ALA A 579 -5.80 -20.30 -2.85
CA ALA A 579 -6.11 -20.94 -4.12
C ALA A 579 -7.53 -21.50 -4.09
N THR A 580 -8.52 -20.68 -4.39
CA THR A 580 -9.89 -21.13 -4.70
C THR A 580 -10.07 -21.22 -6.22
N PRO A 581 -10.93 -22.08 -6.78
CA PRO A 581 -11.13 -22.16 -8.23
C PRO A 581 -11.44 -20.81 -8.87
N ALA A 582 -12.40 -20.06 -8.31
CA ALA A 582 -12.74 -18.71 -8.76
C ALA A 582 -11.59 -17.72 -8.56
N GLY A 583 -10.82 -17.84 -7.48
CA GLY A 583 -9.65 -17.00 -7.21
C GLY A 583 -8.51 -17.23 -8.21
N VAL A 584 -8.31 -18.48 -8.66
CA VAL A 584 -7.35 -18.81 -9.73
C VAL A 584 -7.84 -18.28 -11.08
N LEU A 585 -9.13 -18.42 -11.41
CA LEU A 585 -9.72 -17.85 -12.64
C LEU A 585 -9.58 -16.32 -12.71
N ALA A 586 -9.54 -15.63 -11.57
CA ALA A 586 -9.34 -14.19 -11.51
C ALA A 586 -7.87 -13.75 -11.67
N THR A 587 -6.90 -14.67 -11.77
CA THR A 587 -5.48 -14.30 -11.89
C THR A 587 -5.13 -13.76 -13.27
N PRO A 588 -4.36 -12.66 -13.35
CA PRO A 588 -3.90 -12.10 -14.62
C PRO A 588 -2.94 -13.04 -15.36
N GLU A 589 -2.18 -13.87 -14.64
CA GLU A 589 -1.28 -14.86 -15.24
C GLU A 589 -2.05 -15.91 -16.05
N LEU A 590 -3.17 -16.42 -15.53
CA LEU A 590 -4.05 -17.34 -16.27
C LEU A 590 -4.64 -16.69 -17.53
N ARG A 591 -5.13 -15.45 -17.40
CA ARG A 591 -5.65 -14.71 -18.55
C ARG A 591 -4.59 -14.54 -19.66
N ALA A 592 -3.36 -14.25 -19.27
CA ALA A 592 -2.24 -14.12 -20.20
C ALA A 592 -1.80 -15.46 -20.81
N ALA A 593 -1.98 -16.59 -20.10
CA ALA A 593 -1.74 -17.92 -20.63
C ALA A 593 -2.79 -18.29 -21.69
N VAL A 594 -4.08 -18.07 -21.38
CA VAL A 594 -5.19 -18.31 -22.33
C VAL A 594 -5.08 -17.41 -23.56
N ALA A 595 -4.73 -16.13 -23.40
CA ALA A 595 -4.55 -15.23 -24.55
C ALA A 595 -3.44 -15.68 -25.52
N ARG A 596 -2.48 -16.50 -25.07
CA ARG A 596 -1.37 -17.02 -25.88
C ARG A 596 -1.49 -18.52 -26.16
N SER A 597 -2.62 -19.16 -25.82
CA SER A 597 -2.74 -20.62 -25.95
C SER A 597 -2.71 -21.08 -27.40
N LEU A 598 -3.17 -20.25 -28.33
CA LEU A 598 -3.12 -20.55 -29.77
C LEU A 598 -1.67 -20.48 -30.29
N ASP A 599 -0.97 -19.37 -30.01
CA ASP A 599 0.47 -19.22 -30.32
C ASP A 599 1.30 -20.37 -29.72
N LEU A 600 0.99 -20.77 -28.47
CA LEU A 600 1.62 -21.91 -27.82
C LEU A 600 1.37 -23.21 -28.59
N GLY A 601 0.16 -23.40 -29.11
CA GLY A 601 -0.22 -24.58 -29.89
C GLY A 601 0.47 -24.69 -31.25
N GLU A 602 0.79 -23.55 -31.87
CA GLU A 602 1.61 -23.50 -33.09
C GLU A 602 3.03 -24.04 -32.85
N ASP A 603 3.61 -23.74 -31.66
CA ASP A 603 4.92 -24.21 -31.25
C ASP A 603 4.90 -25.63 -30.65
N ASP A 604 3.89 -25.93 -29.83
CA ASP A 604 3.74 -27.15 -29.04
C ASP A 604 2.25 -27.46 -28.76
N PHE A 605 1.64 -28.24 -29.66
CA PHE A 605 0.26 -28.69 -29.55
C PHE A 605 -0.04 -29.42 -28.22
N GLU A 606 0.88 -30.25 -27.74
CA GLU A 606 0.67 -31.05 -26.51
C GLU A 606 0.62 -30.13 -25.28
N ALA A 607 1.48 -29.12 -25.22
CA ALA A 607 1.44 -28.10 -24.16
C ALA A 607 0.16 -27.25 -24.18
N ALA A 608 -0.35 -26.90 -25.37
CA ALA A 608 -1.62 -26.19 -25.51
C ALA A 608 -2.83 -27.05 -25.07
N ALA A 609 -2.83 -28.34 -25.43
CA ALA A 609 -3.85 -29.28 -24.98
C ALA A 609 -3.82 -29.49 -23.45
N GLU A 610 -2.64 -29.60 -22.84
CA GLU A 610 -2.50 -29.67 -21.37
C GLU A 610 -3.01 -28.41 -20.67
N LEU A 611 -2.74 -27.22 -21.24
CA LEU A 611 -3.27 -25.95 -20.77
C LEU A 611 -4.80 -25.90 -20.88
N ALA A 612 -5.36 -26.33 -22.01
CA ALA A 612 -6.81 -26.41 -22.21
C ALA A 612 -7.48 -27.32 -21.18
N ASP A 613 -6.94 -28.52 -20.97
CA ASP A 613 -7.44 -29.46 -19.96
C ASP A 613 -7.38 -28.87 -18.55
N ALA A 614 -6.31 -28.15 -18.21
CA ALA A 614 -6.16 -27.46 -16.93
C ALA A 614 -7.23 -26.36 -16.76
N VAL A 615 -7.44 -25.53 -17.78
CA VAL A 615 -8.43 -24.43 -17.76
C VAL A 615 -9.86 -24.97 -17.69
N LEU A 616 -10.21 -25.98 -18.48
CA LEU A 616 -11.53 -26.64 -18.44
C LEU A 616 -11.79 -27.27 -17.07
N GLY A 617 -10.76 -27.87 -16.45
CA GLY A 617 -10.79 -28.33 -15.07
C GLY A 617 -11.08 -27.21 -14.06
N LEU A 618 -10.43 -26.06 -14.21
CA LEU A 618 -10.66 -24.87 -13.37
C LEU A 618 -12.08 -24.32 -13.53
N VAL A 619 -12.57 -24.21 -14.77
CA VAL A 619 -13.92 -23.71 -15.11
C VAL A 619 -15.00 -24.61 -14.50
N ARG A 620 -14.84 -25.93 -14.64
CA ARG A 620 -15.72 -26.91 -14.01
C ARG A 620 -15.70 -26.82 -12.48
N ALA A 621 -14.51 -26.69 -11.88
CA ALA A 621 -14.37 -26.59 -10.43
C ALA A 621 -14.94 -25.27 -9.87
N ALA A 622 -14.83 -24.18 -10.62
CA ALA A 622 -15.43 -22.89 -10.27
C ALA A 622 -16.94 -22.84 -10.49
N GLY A 623 -17.49 -23.75 -11.30
CA GLY A 623 -18.90 -23.71 -11.70
C GLY A 623 -19.25 -22.47 -12.52
N ALA A 624 -18.30 -21.99 -13.33
CA ALA A 624 -18.49 -20.82 -14.17
C ALA A 624 -19.54 -21.10 -15.26
N LYS A 625 -20.33 -20.09 -15.60
CA LYS A 625 -21.36 -20.14 -16.63
C LYS A 625 -20.91 -19.39 -17.88
N ALA A 626 -21.56 -19.69 -19.00
CA ALA A 626 -21.41 -18.94 -20.24
C ALA A 626 -21.58 -17.43 -19.97
N GLY A 627 -20.60 -16.64 -20.41
CA GLY A 627 -20.56 -15.18 -20.24
C GLY A 627 -19.93 -14.67 -18.93
N ASP A 628 -19.64 -15.52 -17.93
CA ASP A 628 -19.01 -15.06 -16.68
C ASP A 628 -17.57 -14.55 -16.92
N HIS A 629 -16.87 -15.14 -17.89
CA HIS A 629 -15.47 -14.84 -18.23
C HIS A 629 -15.27 -14.80 -19.75
N PRO A 630 -15.66 -13.72 -20.44
CA PRO A 630 -15.61 -13.63 -21.91
C PRO A 630 -14.22 -13.86 -22.54
N TRP A 631 -13.16 -13.54 -21.79
CA TRP A 631 -11.77 -13.74 -22.23
C TRP A 631 -11.37 -15.23 -22.38
N LEU A 632 -12.14 -16.17 -21.82
CA LEU A 632 -11.91 -17.60 -22.01
C LEU A 632 -12.15 -18.05 -23.46
N ALA A 633 -12.90 -17.27 -24.25
CA ALA A 633 -13.16 -17.56 -25.67
C ALA A 633 -11.88 -17.68 -26.51
N ARG A 634 -10.75 -17.16 -26.04
CA ARG A 634 -9.41 -17.29 -26.65
C ARG A 634 -8.73 -18.63 -26.43
N LEU A 635 -9.25 -19.46 -25.52
CA LEU A 635 -8.63 -20.73 -25.21
C LEU A 635 -8.56 -21.58 -26.48
N ALA A 636 -7.36 -22.02 -26.84
CA ALA A 636 -7.14 -22.88 -27.98
C ALA A 636 -7.69 -24.27 -27.67
N LEU A 637 -8.64 -24.73 -28.48
CA LEU A 637 -9.25 -26.04 -28.40
C LEU A 637 -9.16 -26.71 -29.77
N PRO A 638 -8.96 -28.05 -29.83
CA PRO A 638 -9.09 -28.79 -31.07
C PRO A 638 -10.53 -28.73 -31.60
N ASP A 639 -10.64 -28.51 -32.90
CA ASP A 639 -11.85 -28.75 -33.69
C ASP A 639 -12.03 -30.25 -34.01
N ASP A 640 -13.11 -30.59 -34.73
CA ASP A 640 -13.43 -31.94 -35.18
C ASP A 640 -12.49 -32.49 -36.27
N GLU A 641 -11.62 -31.65 -36.84
CA GLU A 641 -10.52 -32.03 -37.75
C GLU A 641 -9.18 -32.22 -37.01
N GLY A 642 -9.10 -31.80 -35.75
CA GLY A 642 -7.93 -31.87 -34.88
C GLY A 642 -6.98 -30.66 -35.00
N GLU A 643 -7.40 -29.58 -35.65
CA GLU A 643 -6.69 -28.31 -35.69
C GLU A 643 -7.08 -27.42 -34.50
N LEU A 644 -6.17 -26.57 -34.03
CA LEU A 644 -6.44 -25.68 -32.89
C LEU A 644 -7.13 -24.42 -33.37
N ALA A 645 -8.34 -24.17 -32.88
CA ALA A 645 -9.07 -22.92 -33.06
C ALA A 645 -9.40 -22.28 -31.69
N ARG A 646 -9.82 -21.02 -31.69
CA ARG A 646 -10.24 -20.38 -30.43
C ARG A 646 -11.58 -20.95 -30.01
N ALA A 647 -11.80 -21.15 -28.72
CA ALA A 647 -13.07 -21.66 -28.19
C ALA A 647 -14.28 -20.84 -28.67
N GLY A 648 -14.14 -19.53 -28.82
CA GLY A 648 -15.19 -18.63 -29.33
C GLY A 648 -15.46 -18.68 -30.83
N GLU A 649 -14.71 -19.47 -31.58
CA GLU A 649 -14.92 -19.75 -33.01
C GLU A 649 -15.57 -21.12 -33.22
N LEU A 650 -15.46 -22.02 -32.25
CA LEU A 650 -16.00 -23.38 -32.32
C LEU A 650 -17.50 -23.44 -32.02
N ILE A 651 -18.21 -24.33 -32.70
CA ILE A 651 -19.65 -24.57 -32.53
C ILE A 651 -19.89 -25.85 -31.73
N LEU A 652 -20.83 -25.80 -30.78
CA LEU A 652 -21.32 -26.97 -30.06
C LEU A 652 -22.21 -27.83 -30.99
N PRO A 653 -21.86 -29.11 -31.19
CA PRO A 653 -22.75 -30.07 -31.87
C PRO A 653 -24.14 -30.11 -31.23
N ASP A 654 -25.17 -30.33 -32.04
CA ASP A 654 -26.59 -30.38 -31.66
C ASP A 654 -27.17 -29.07 -31.08
N GLY A 655 -26.41 -27.97 -31.07
CA GLY A 655 -26.85 -26.64 -30.67
C GLY A 655 -27.87 -26.02 -31.64
N PRO A 656 -28.60 -24.97 -31.22
CA PRO A 656 -29.35 -24.11 -32.12
C PRO A 656 -28.56 -23.60 -33.34
N LEU A 657 -27.34 -23.07 -33.14
CA LEU A 657 -26.50 -22.55 -34.22
C LEU A 657 -26.06 -23.67 -35.19
N ALA A 658 -25.67 -24.83 -34.66
CA ALA A 658 -25.29 -26.01 -35.45
C ALA A 658 -26.38 -26.48 -36.43
N ARG A 659 -27.67 -26.21 -36.16
CA ARG A 659 -28.78 -26.55 -37.06
C ARG A 659 -28.99 -25.54 -38.18
N LEU A 660 -28.45 -24.34 -38.02
CA LEU A 660 -28.52 -23.26 -39.00
C LEU A 660 -27.25 -23.19 -39.84
N ALA A 661 -26.13 -23.65 -39.31
CA ALA A 661 -24.83 -23.53 -39.95
C ALA A 661 -24.64 -24.53 -41.10
N ARG A 662 -23.90 -24.12 -42.14
CA ARG A 662 -23.46 -24.98 -43.23
C ARG A 662 -22.44 -25.99 -42.71
N PRO A 663 -22.68 -27.31 -42.84
CA PRO A 663 -21.80 -28.33 -42.26
C PRO A 663 -20.34 -28.26 -42.77
N GLU A 664 -20.12 -27.77 -43.98
CA GLU A 664 -18.80 -27.64 -44.61
C GLU A 664 -17.98 -26.42 -44.16
N ASP A 665 -18.64 -25.38 -43.63
CA ASP A 665 -18.00 -24.12 -43.22
C ASP A 665 -18.02 -23.94 -41.68
N ALA A 666 -18.72 -24.81 -40.96
CA ALA A 666 -18.92 -24.75 -39.51
C ALA A 666 -17.81 -25.49 -38.74
N PRO A 667 -16.93 -24.80 -37.99
CA PRO A 667 -15.91 -25.45 -37.18
C PRO A 667 -16.53 -26.04 -35.91
N PHE A 668 -16.64 -27.36 -35.79
CA PHE A 668 -17.22 -28.00 -34.60
C PHE A 668 -16.14 -28.28 -33.57
N VAL A 669 -16.49 -28.23 -32.27
CA VAL A 669 -15.56 -28.67 -31.23
C VAL A 669 -15.35 -30.18 -31.27
N ASP A 670 -14.11 -30.63 -31.01
CA ASP A 670 -13.73 -32.03 -30.92
C ASP A 670 -14.67 -32.89 -30.05
N GLU A 671 -15.00 -34.09 -30.54
CA GLU A 671 -15.94 -35.01 -29.89
C GLU A 671 -15.42 -35.54 -28.54
N ASP A 672 -14.10 -35.79 -28.42
CA ASP A 672 -13.50 -36.29 -27.18
C ASP A 672 -13.57 -35.22 -26.07
N LEU A 673 -13.38 -33.95 -26.41
CA LEU A 673 -13.60 -32.83 -25.48
C LEU A 673 -15.05 -32.72 -25.03
N LEU A 674 -16.00 -32.84 -25.96
CA LEU A 674 -17.42 -32.79 -25.66
C LEU A 674 -17.84 -33.95 -24.74
N GLU A 675 -17.38 -35.17 -24.98
CA GLU A 675 -17.68 -36.34 -24.13
C GLU A 675 -17.09 -36.15 -22.72
N ARG A 676 -15.86 -35.64 -22.62
CA ARG A 676 -15.13 -35.52 -21.35
C ARG A 676 -15.62 -34.38 -20.46
N TRP A 677 -15.85 -33.20 -21.04
CA TRP A 677 -16.13 -31.97 -20.29
C TRP A 677 -17.60 -31.56 -20.32
N GLY A 678 -18.34 -31.98 -21.34
CA GLY A 678 -19.76 -31.69 -21.52
C GLY A 678 -20.04 -30.29 -22.06
N PRO A 679 -21.26 -30.05 -22.59
CA PRO A 679 -21.61 -28.82 -23.29
C PRO A 679 -21.65 -27.58 -22.37
N GLU A 680 -21.95 -27.75 -21.07
CA GLU A 680 -22.01 -26.62 -20.13
C GLU A 680 -20.64 -26.00 -19.87
N VAL A 681 -19.58 -26.80 -19.76
CA VAL A 681 -18.21 -26.32 -19.53
C VAL A 681 -17.65 -25.69 -20.79
N LEU A 682 -17.91 -26.30 -21.96
CA LEU A 682 -17.50 -25.77 -23.26
C LEU A 682 -18.20 -24.42 -23.57
N ALA A 683 -19.50 -24.31 -23.29
CA ALA A 683 -20.20 -23.02 -23.37
C ALA A 683 -19.64 -21.97 -22.39
N ALA A 684 -19.16 -22.39 -21.21
CA ALA A 684 -18.56 -21.49 -20.23
C ALA A 684 -17.20 -20.93 -20.66
N VAL A 685 -16.44 -21.66 -21.48
CA VAL A 685 -15.20 -21.13 -22.11
C VAL A 685 -15.47 -20.40 -23.43
N GLY A 686 -16.71 -20.36 -23.92
CA GLY A 686 -17.09 -19.54 -25.08
C GLY A 686 -17.49 -20.30 -26.33
N VAL A 687 -17.51 -21.64 -26.33
CA VAL A 687 -17.98 -22.44 -27.48
C VAL A 687 -19.44 -22.11 -27.81
N LEU A 688 -19.70 -21.85 -29.09
CA LEU A 688 -20.93 -21.26 -29.60
C LEU A 688 -22.09 -22.25 -29.60
N GLY A 689 -23.17 -21.92 -28.87
CA GLY A 689 -24.41 -22.71 -28.86
C GLY A 689 -25.56 -22.07 -29.66
N ASP A 690 -25.60 -20.75 -29.73
CA ASP A 690 -26.61 -19.93 -30.44
C ASP A 690 -25.88 -18.69 -31.00
N PHE A 691 -26.58 -17.82 -31.74
CA PHE A 691 -26.00 -16.56 -32.21
C PHE A 691 -25.44 -15.74 -31.05
N VAL A 692 -24.29 -15.09 -31.27
CA VAL A 692 -23.67 -14.20 -30.29
C VAL A 692 -24.02 -12.76 -30.61
N LEU A 693 -24.61 -12.08 -29.62
CA LEU A 693 -24.83 -10.64 -29.66
C LEU A 693 -23.65 -9.93 -28.98
N VAL A 694 -22.89 -9.17 -29.77
CA VAL A 694 -21.83 -8.30 -29.28
C VAL A 694 -22.42 -6.91 -29.08
N ARG A 695 -22.16 -6.32 -27.92
CA ARG A 695 -22.48 -4.92 -27.60
C ARG A 695 -21.18 -4.16 -27.38
N ALA A 696 -21.04 -2.99 -27.98
CA ALA A 696 -19.95 -2.05 -27.72
C ALA A 696 -20.51 -0.66 -27.42
N GLU A 697 -20.17 -0.10 -26.26
CA GLU A 697 -20.56 1.27 -25.87
C GLU A 697 -19.45 2.25 -26.24
N ASP A 698 -19.79 3.44 -26.70
CA ASP A 698 -18.83 4.48 -27.14
C ASP A 698 -17.85 4.00 -28.22
N ALA A 699 -18.33 3.19 -29.17
CA ALA A 699 -17.53 2.62 -30.25
C ALA A 699 -17.16 3.70 -31.28
N VAL A 700 -15.88 3.90 -31.53
CA VAL A 700 -15.39 4.81 -32.58
C VAL A 700 -15.62 4.13 -33.92
N LEU A 701 -16.28 4.83 -34.84
CA LEU A 701 -16.57 4.36 -36.18
C LEU A 701 -15.39 4.70 -37.10
N ASP A 702 -14.33 3.91 -36.96
CA ASP A 702 -13.15 3.93 -37.83
C ASP A 702 -12.99 2.49 -38.37
N PRO A 703 -13.00 2.28 -39.71
CA PRO A 703 -12.89 0.95 -40.31
C PRO A 703 -11.66 0.18 -39.83
N ASP A 704 -10.50 0.85 -39.68
CA ASP A 704 -9.25 0.24 -39.23
C ASP A 704 -9.33 -0.25 -37.76
N ASP A 705 -10.18 0.39 -36.96
CA ASP A 705 -10.32 0.16 -35.52
C ASP A 705 -11.40 -0.88 -35.20
N LEU A 706 -12.45 -0.95 -36.01
CA LEU A 706 -13.53 -1.92 -35.90
C LEU A 706 -13.12 -3.33 -36.34
N GLU A 707 -11.95 -3.50 -36.99
CA GLU A 707 -11.37 -4.81 -37.32
C GLU A 707 -11.10 -5.69 -36.07
N ARG A 708 -10.99 -5.10 -34.87
CA ARG A 708 -10.70 -5.83 -33.62
C ARG A 708 -11.43 -5.25 -32.40
N LEU A 709 -12.48 -5.94 -31.93
CA LEU A 709 -13.24 -5.55 -30.72
C LEU A 709 -12.81 -6.38 -29.49
N ASP A 710 -11.68 -6.01 -28.88
CA ASP A 710 -11.14 -6.70 -27.71
C ASP A 710 -11.44 -5.96 -26.37
N PRO A 711 -12.38 -6.45 -25.53
CA PRO A 711 -12.67 -5.88 -24.21
C PRO A 711 -11.53 -6.03 -23.19
N THR A 712 -10.49 -6.80 -23.52
CA THR A 712 -9.30 -7.00 -22.70
C THR A 712 -8.09 -6.21 -23.19
N ALA A 713 -8.20 -5.53 -24.34
CA ALA A 713 -7.18 -4.62 -24.81
C ALA A 713 -7.06 -3.42 -23.85
N PRO A 714 -5.83 -2.95 -23.55
CA PRO A 714 -5.65 -1.78 -22.71
C PRO A 714 -6.25 -0.54 -23.40
N ALA A 715 -6.82 0.39 -22.61
CA ALA A 715 -7.62 1.52 -23.12
C ALA A 715 -6.89 2.46 -24.09
N ASP A 716 -5.56 2.39 -24.18
CA ASP A 716 -4.72 3.11 -25.16
C ASP A 716 -4.58 2.38 -26.51
N ARG A 717 -5.05 1.12 -26.58
CA ARG A 717 -5.19 0.28 -27.77
C ARG A 717 -6.63 -0.19 -28.02
N ALA A 718 -7.55 0.06 -27.09
CA ALA A 718 -8.98 -0.10 -27.32
C ALA A 718 -9.38 1.06 -28.22
N VAL A 719 -9.35 0.85 -29.53
CA VAL A 719 -9.50 1.93 -30.49
C VAL A 719 -10.97 2.33 -30.72
N GLY A 720 -11.79 2.16 -29.69
CA GLY A 720 -13.18 2.59 -29.68
C GLY A 720 -14.04 1.70 -28.77
N GLY A 721 -14.55 2.28 -27.68
CA GLY A 721 -15.59 1.69 -26.85
C GLY A 721 -15.21 0.63 -25.81
N ASN A 722 -16.21 0.18 -25.05
CA ASN A 722 -16.13 -0.90 -24.06
C ASN A 722 -17.02 -2.09 -24.49
N PRO A 723 -16.53 -3.01 -25.36
CA PRO A 723 -17.32 -4.16 -25.74
C PRO A 723 -17.65 -5.06 -24.54
N THR A 724 -18.84 -5.68 -24.52
CA THR A 724 -19.25 -6.62 -23.47
C THR A 724 -18.91 -8.07 -23.82
N GLY A 725 -18.51 -8.34 -25.07
CA GLY A 725 -18.09 -9.64 -25.60
C GLY A 725 -16.73 -9.54 -26.26
N LEU A 726 -16.00 -10.65 -26.30
CA LEU A 726 -14.68 -10.71 -26.94
C LEU A 726 -14.82 -11.01 -28.44
N LEU A 727 -14.23 -10.15 -29.28
CA LEU A 727 -14.09 -10.33 -30.72
C LEU A 727 -12.60 -10.21 -31.07
N ASP A 728 -11.97 -11.34 -31.42
CA ASP A 728 -10.59 -11.32 -31.92
C ASP A 728 -10.49 -10.98 -33.41
N GLU A 729 -11.59 -11.22 -34.14
CA GLU A 729 -11.80 -10.90 -35.55
C GLU A 729 -13.15 -10.21 -35.69
N ALA A 730 -13.22 -9.20 -36.56
CA ALA A 730 -14.45 -8.48 -36.83
C ALA A 730 -15.49 -9.40 -37.48
N PRO A 731 -16.78 -9.23 -37.13
CA PRO A 731 -17.88 -9.80 -37.88
C PRO A 731 -17.79 -9.46 -39.37
N ASP A 732 -18.20 -10.39 -40.23
CA ASP A 732 -18.12 -10.27 -41.69
C ASP A 732 -18.75 -8.96 -42.20
N GLY A 733 -18.01 -8.18 -43.00
CA GLY A 733 -18.48 -6.90 -43.54
C GLY A 733 -18.69 -5.75 -42.53
N LEU A 734 -18.23 -5.86 -41.27
CA LEU A 734 -18.39 -4.75 -40.30
C LEU A 734 -17.60 -3.51 -40.69
N ALA A 735 -16.40 -3.68 -41.26
CA ALA A 735 -15.59 -2.58 -41.79
C ALA A 735 -16.28 -1.92 -42.99
N ASP A 736 -16.82 -2.72 -43.91
CA ASP A 736 -17.54 -2.24 -45.10
C ASP A 736 -18.79 -1.41 -44.69
N TRP A 737 -19.54 -1.86 -43.69
CA TRP A 737 -20.64 -1.07 -43.11
C TRP A 737 -20.18 0.28 -42.57
N CYS A 738 -19.01 0.30 -41.89
CA CYS A 738 -18.46 1.53 -41.36
C CYS A 738 -18.02 2.48 -42.47
N GLU A 739 -17.39 1.98 -43.53
CA GLU A 739 -17.02 2.77 -44.71
C GLU A 739 -18.26 3.40 -45.37
N GLU A 740 -19.31 2.61 -45.60
CA GLU A 740 -20.55 3.14 -46.21
C GLU A 740 -21.21 4.21 -45.33
N VAL A 741 -21.23 4.01 -44.00
CA VAL A 741 -21.71 5.02 -43.05
C VAL A 741 -20.90 6.31 -43.12
N LEU A 742 -19.57 6.23 -43.22
CA LEU A 742 -18.71 7.41 -43.28
C LEU A 742 -18.88 8.17 -44.60
N GLU A 743 -19.07 7.46 -45.71
CA GLU A 743 -19.38 8.03 -47.02
C GLU A 743 -20.73 8.77 -46.98
N GLN A 744 -21.77 8.16 -46.40
CA GLN A 744 -23.10 8.76 -46.20
C GLN A 744 -23.05 10.05 -45.37
N LEU A 745 -22.12 10.13 -44.40
CA LEU A 745 -21.95 11.31 -43.57
C LEU A 745 -21.04 12.37 -44.20
N HIS A 746 -20.49 12.12 -45.39
CA HIS A 746 -19.54 12.97 -46.11
C HIS A 746 -18.31 13.36 -45.26
N ILE A 747 -17.84 12.45 -44.40
CA ILE A 747 -16.73 12.72 -43.47
C ILE A 747 -15.37 12.63 -44.17
N ASP A 748 -15.28 11.94 -45.31
CA ASP A 748 -14.04 11.69 -46.06
C ASP A 748 -13.39 12.94 -46.70
N ASP A 749 -14.14 14.06 -46.80
CA ASP A 749 -13.68 15.29 -47.47
C ASP A 749 -12.87 16.24 -46.56
N ALA A 750 -12.73 15.95 -45.25
CA ALA A 750 -12.06 16.83 -44.30
C ALA A 750 -10.66 16.32 -43.91
N GLU A 751 -9.62 17.05 -44.37
CA GLU A 751 -8.19 16.73 -44.22
C GLU A 751 -7.65 16.47 -42.78
N VAL A 752 -8.44 16.62 -41.71
CA VAL A 752 -8.22 16.07 -40.35
C VAL A 752 -9.55 16.08 -39.58
N GLY A 753 -10.41 15.07 -39.76
CA GLY A 753 -11.66 14.88 -38.98
C GLY A 753 -11.51 13.76 -37.96
N VAL A 754 -11.97 13.95 -36.72
CA VAL A 754 -12.08 12.86 -35.73
C VAL A 754 -13.21 11.92 -36.20
N PRO A 755 -13.10 10.58 -36.14
CA PRO A 755 -14.19 9.69 -36.53
C PRO A 755 -15.42 9.85 -35.62
N PRO A 756 -16.65 9.60 -36.11
CA PRO A 756 -17.86 9.63 -35.29
C PRO A 756 -17.87 8.49 -34.27
N VAL A 757 -18.66 8.65 -33.19
CA VAL A 757 -18.72 7.67 -32.09
C VAL A 757 -20.14 7.14 -31.93
N ALA A 758 -20.35 5.84 -32.13
CA ALA A 758 -21.58 5.14 -31.83
C ALA A 758 -21.76 5.00 -30.30
N ALA A 759 -22.85 5.53 -29.77
CA ALA A 759 -23.16 5.45 -28.33
C ALA A 759 -23.34 3.99 -27.87
N GLU A 760 -24.01 3.18 -28.69
CA GLU A 760 -24.14 1.74 -28.51
C GLU A 760 -24.21 1.08 -29.89
N LEU A 761 -23.31 0.12 -30.11
CA LEU A 761 -23.25 -0.72 -31.29
C LEU A 761 -23.66 -2.15 -30.90
N LEU A 762 -24.68 -2.69 -31.56
CA LEU A 762 -25.16 -4.07 -31.39
C LEU A 762 -24.92 -4.85 -32.66
N VAL A 763 -24.19 -5.96 -32.56
CA VAL A 763 -23.79 -6.77 -33.71
C VAL A 763 -24.09 -8.24 -33.45
N VAL A 764 -24.79 -8.89 -34.37
CA VAL A 764 -24.91 -10.35 -34.42
C VAL A 764 -23.75 -10.92 -35.23
N ARG A 765 -22.99 -11.84 -34.64
CA ARG A 765 -21.87 -12.52 -35.30
C ARG A 765 -22.32 -13.71 -36.17
N ASP A 766 -21.41 -14.11 -37.06
CA ASP A 766 -21.39 -15.42 -37.73
C ASP A 766 -22.67 -15.70 -38.55
N LEU A 767 -23.21 -14.65 -39.20
CA LEU A 767 -24.39 -14.73 -40.08
C LEU A 767 -24.06 -15.41 -41.42
N ASP A 768 -22.81 -15.32 -41.85
CA ASP A 768 -22.23 -15.94 -43.04
C ASP A 768 -22.22 -17.47 -42.94
N LEU A 769 -22.17 -18.03 -41.73
CA LEU A 769 -22.26 -19.47 -41.49
C LEU A 769 -23.64 -20.05 -41.80
N VAL A 770 -24.69 -19.23 -41.91
CA VAL A 770 -26.07 -19.71 -42.09
C VAL A 770 -26.26 -20.35 -43.47
N ASP A 771 -26.79 -21.57 -43.47
CA ASP A 771 -27.18 -22.32 -44.65
C ASP A 771 -28.30 -21.61 -45.42
N GLU A 772 -28.22 -21.62 -46.76
CA GLU A 772 -29.17 -20.95 -47.64
C GLU A 772 -30.63 -21.40 -47.38
N ASP A 773 -30.84 -22.68 -47.05
CA ASP A 773 -32.16 -23.25 -46.75
C ASP A 773 -32.63 -22.95 -45.31
N ALA A 774 -31.74 -22.48 -44.43
CA ALA A 774 -32.01 -22.24 -43.01
C ALA A 774 -32.40 -20.79 -42.68
N TRP A 775 -32.28 -19.85 -43.64
CA TRP A 775 -32.64 -18.44 -43.45
C TRP A 775 -34.04 -18.19 -42.88
N PRO A 776 -35.11 -18.93 -43.26
CA PRO A 776 -36.42 -18.76 -42.63
C PRO A 776 -36.42 -19.02 -41.12
N GLU A 777 -35.65 -20.00 -40.63
CA GLU A 777 -35.49 -20.25 -39.18
C GLU A 777 -34.59 -19.20 -38.54
N ALA A 778 -33.49 -18.80 -39.19
CA ALA A 778 -32.57 -17.77 -38.72
C ALA A 778 -33.29 -16.42 -38.54
N LEU A 779 -34.02 -15.94 -39.56
CA LEU A 779 -34.79 -14.70 -39.50
C LEU A 779 -35.87 -14.75 -38.41
N ALA A 780 -36.54 -15.89 -38.21
CA ALA A 780 -37.52 -16.05 -37.14
C ALA A 780 -36.91 -15.96 -35.73
N ARG A 781 -35.63 -16.32 -35.57
CA ARG A 781 -34.86 -16.14 -34.34
C ARG A 781 -34.39 -14.70 -34.18
N LEU A 782 -33.83 -14.11 -35.24
CA LEU A 782 -33.39 -12.71 -35.25
C LEU A 782 -34.55 -11.74 -34.99
N ALA A 783 -35.77 -12.08 -35.38
CA ALA A 783 -36.96 -11.27 -35.12
C ALA A 783 -37.42 -11.25 -33.64
N ARG A 784 -36.77 -12.00 -32.74
CA ARG A 784 -37.11 -12.08 -31.31
C ARG A 784 -35.99 -11.52 -30.42
N PRO A 785 -36.31 -10.98 -29.23
CA PRO A 785 -35.28 -10.59 -28.27
C PRO A 785 -34.39 -11.79 -27.87
N PRO A 786 -33.06 -11.59 -27.65
CA PRO A 786 -32.37 -10.30 -27.64
C PRO A 786 -31.90 -9.80 -29.01
N TYR A 787 -31.90 -10.63 -30.07
CA TYR A 787 -31.33 -10.29 -31.37
C TYR A 787 -32.10 -9.23 -32.15
N ARG A 788 -33.42 -9.14 -31.92
CA ARG A 788 -34.29 -8.18 -32.60
C ARG A 788 -33.75 -6.76 -32.55
N ASP A 789 -33.21 -6.36 -31.40
CA ASP A 789 -32.76 -4.99 -31.19
C ASP A 789 -31.56 -4.64 -32.08
N ALA A 790 -30.69 -5.61 -32.43
CA ALA A 790 -29.58 -5.42 -33.36
C ALA A 790 -30.02 -5.17 -34.81
N VAL A 791 -31.25 -5.55 -35.16
CA VAL A 791 -31.80 -5.34 -36.51
C VAL A 791 -32.61 -4.04 -36.57
N ILE A 792 -33.47 -3.78 -35.59
CA ILE A 792 -34.47 -2.69 -35.71
C ILE A 792 -34.10 -1.39 -35.01
N THR A 793 -33.07 -1.38 -34.16
CA THR A 793 -32.74 -0.21 -33.33
C THR A 793 -31.62 0.58 -33.98
N PRO A 794 -31.88 1.80 -34.50
CA PRO A 794 -30.84 2.62 -35.14
C PRO A 794 -29.64 2.86 -34.23
N VAL A 795 -28.45 2.89 -34.83
CA VAL A 795 -27.19 3.16 -34.12
C VAL A 795 -27.04 4.67 -33.99
N ARG A 796 -27.11 5.18 -32.76
CA ARG A 796 -26.99 6.61 -32.51
C ARG A 796 -25.52 7.03 -32.47
N ALA A 797 -25.08 7.81 -33.46
CA ALA A 797 -23.71 8.30 -33.58
C ALA A 797 -23.56 9.78 -33.20
N LEU A 798 -22.50 10.09 -32.46
CA LEU A 798 -22.04 11.44 -32.16
C LEU A 798 -21.06 11.89 -33.25
N LEU A 799 -21.42 12.97 -33.94
CA LEU A 799 -20.60 13.57 -35.00
C LEU A 799 -19.50 14.48 -34.41
N PRO A 800 -18.45 14.80 -35.19
CA PRO A 800 -17.33 15.63 -34.72
C PRO A 800 -17.72 17.07 -34.34
N ASP A 801 -18.85 17.55 -34.85
CA ASP A 801 -19.43 18.86 -34.52
C ASP A 801 -20.24 18.87 -33.20
N GLY A 802 -20.38 17.71 -32.55
CA GLY A 802 -21.12 17.51 -31.30
C GLY A 802 -22.62 17.25 -31.49
N SER A 803 -23.10 17.11 -32.72
CA SER A 803 -24.48 16.72 -33.02
C SER A 803 -24.64 15.19 -33.04
N TYR A 804 -25.89 14.71 -32.97
CA TYR A 804 -26.19 13.28 -33.06
C TYR A 804 -26.96 12.99 -34.34
N THR A 805 -26.64 11.85 -34.96
CA THR A 805 -27.39 11.28 -36.08
C THR A 805 -27.70 9.81 -35.81
N ASP A 806 -28.76 9.29 -36.42
CA ASP A 806 -29.13 7.89 -36.34
C ASP A 806 -28.65 7.19 -37.62
N LEU A 807 -27.99 6.04 -37.46
CA LEU A 807 -27.40 5.24 -38.53
C LEU A 807 -28.10 3.89 -38.66
N PRO A 808 -28.09 3.28 -39.85
CA PRO A 808 -28.60 1.92 -40.03
C PRO A 808 -27.81 0.93 -39.16
N PRO A 809 -28.48 -0.02 -38.49
CA PRO A 809 -27.78 -1.05 -37.70
C PRO A 809 -26.99 -1.99 -38.61
N TYR A 810 -25.77 -2.37 -38.20
CA TYR A 810 -24.92 -3.29 -38.96
C TYR A 810 -25.65 -4.59 -39.35
N THR A 811 -26.36 -5.23 -38.42
CA THR A 811 -27.04 -6.49 -38.72
C THR A 811 -28.18 -6.31 -39.72
N ALA A 812 -28.86 -5.17 -39.72
CA ALA A 812 -29.86 -4.85 -40.73
C ALA A 812 -29.23 -4.59 -42.11
N TRP A 813 -28.12 -3.84 -42.15
CA TRP A 813 -27.33 -3.60 -43.35
C TRP A 813 -26.83 -4.92 -43.95
N TRP A 814 -26.21 -5.79 -43.16
CA TRP A 814 -25.71 -7.08 -43.67
C TRP A 814 -26.85 -7.91 -44.26
N LEU A 815 -28.00 -8.01 -43.56
CA LEU A 815 -29.14 -8.78 -44.06
C LEU A 815 -29.81 -8.15 -45.29
N ARG A 816 -29.72 -6.83 -45.48
CA ARG A 816 -30.31 -6.09 -46.61
C ARG A 816 -29.66 -6.50 -47.94
N ASP A 817 -28.35 -6.72 -47.93
CA ASP A 817 -27.53 -6.95 -49.12
C ASP A 817 -27.20 -8.43 -49.36
N HIS A 818 -27.81 -9.33 -48.57
CA HIS A 818 -27.65 -10.79 -48.70
C HIS A 818 -28.97 -11.47 -49.10
N PRO A 819 -28.93 -12.61 -49.83
CA PRO A 819 -30.11 -13.30 -50.35
C PRO A 819 -30.89 -14.09 -49.28
N VAL A 820 -31.36 -13.41 -48.24
CA VAL A 820 -31.95 -14.01 -47.03
C VAL A 820 -33.47 -14.23 -47.11
N LEU A 821 -34.16 -13.59 -48.08
CA LEU A 821 -35.62 -13.71 -48.27
C LEU A 821 -35.95 -14.49 -49.54
N ASP A 822 -36.19 -15.80 -49.39
CA ASP A 822 -36.44 -16.72 -50.51
C ASP A 822 -35.34 -16.68 -51.59
N GLY A 823 -34.06 -16.56 -51.17
CA GLY A 823 -32.90 -16.49 -52.06
C GLY A 823 -32.75 -15.14 -52.78
N ARG A 824 -33.39 -14.08 -52.27
CA ARG A 824 -33.34 -12.72 -52.83
C ARG A 824 -32.96 -11.71 -51.75
N GLU A 825 -32.32 -10.63 -52.18
CA GLU A 825 -31.95 -9.48 -51.36
C GLU A 825 -33.21 -8.71 -50.91
N PRO A 826 -33.37 -8.42 -49.61
CA PRO A 826 -34.49 -7.64 -49.11
C PRO A 826 -34.67 -6.25 -49.73
N ALA A 827 -33.59 -5.53 -50.06
CA ALA A 827 -33.61 -4.14 -50.54
C ALA A 827 -34.46 -3.91 -51.80
N GLY A 828 -34.59 -4.92 -52.66
CA GLY A 828 -35.36 -4.88 -53.91
C GLY A 828 -36.80 -5.36 -53.78
N LEU A 829 -37.26 -5.68 -52.58
CA LEU A 829 -38.58 -6.26 -52.33
C LEU A 829 -39.52 -5.26 -51.67
N ARG A 830 -40.82 -5.45 -51.88
CA ARG A 830 -41.88 -4.82 -51.10
C ARG A 830 -42.61 -5.83 -50.23
N ALA A 831 -43.17 -5.35 -49.12
CA ALA A 831 -43.98 -6.18 -48.24
C ALA A 831 -45.25 -6.69 -48.97
N ALA A 832 -45.51 -7.99 -48.89
CA ALA A 832 -46.75 -8.55 -49.43
C ALA A 832 -47.98 -7.95 -48.69
N GLY A 833 -48.91 -7.37 -49.46
CA GLY A 833 -50.07 -6.66 -48.90
C GLY A 833 -49.78 -5.25 -48.36
N GLY A 834 -48.57 -4.72 -48.59
CA GLY A 834 -48.20 -3.34 -48.27
C GLY A 834 -48.84 -2.27 -49.17
N ASP A 835 -48.23 -1.09 -49.23
CA ASP A 835 -48.77 0.06 -49.96
C ASP A 835 -49.01 -0.24 -51.45
N TRP A 836 -50.24 0.01 -51.90
CA TRP A 836 -50.66 -0.23 -53.27
C TRP A 836 -49.94 0.68 -54.27
N LEU A 837 -49.38 1.81 -53.82
CA LEU A 837 -48.63 2.73 -54.67
C LEU A 837 -47.28 2.15 -55.14
N LEU A 838 -46.72 1.17 -54.44
CA LEU A 838 -45.44 0.53 -54.80
C LEU A 838 -45.63 -0.73 -55.65
N ARG A 839 -46.87 -1.14 -55.91
CA ARG A 839 -47.19 -2.36 -56.64
C ARG A 839 -46.79 -2.23 -58.11
N GLY A 840 -46.07 -3.23 -58.64
CA GLY A 840 -45.62 -3.24 -60.03
C GLY A 840 -44.31 -2.47 -60.26
N LEU A 841 -43.80 -1.79 -59.22
CA LEU A 841 -42.45 -1.23 -59.17
C LEU A 841 -41.46 -2.18 -58.49
N TYR A 842 -41.93 -2.92 -57.48
CA TYR A 842 -41.14 -3.87 -56.70
C TYR A 842 -41.79 -5.26 -56.61
N ASP A 843 -40.95 -6.29 -56.46
CA ASP A 843 -41.34 -7.67 -56.23
C ASP A 843 -41.84 -7.94 -54.80
N GLU A 844 -42.72 -8.92 -54.60
CA GLU A 844 -43.27 -9.22 -53.26
C GLU A 844 -42.35 -10.13 -52.42
N ALA A 845 -42.06 -9.69 -51.18
CA ALA A 845 -41.57 -10.52 -50.09
C ALA A 845 -42.75 -11.18 -49.35
N ARG A 846 -42.83 -12.52 -49.38
CA ARG A 846 -43.89 -13.28 -48.70
C ARG A 846 -43.35 -13.96 -47.45
N THR A 847 -43.45 -13.26 -46.33
CA THR A 847 -42.91 -13.72 -45.06
C THR A 847 -43.89 -13.49 -43.90
N THR A 848 -43.59 -14.09 -42.75
CA THR A 848 -44.35 -13.94 -41.51
C THR A 848 -43.76 -12.87 -40.58
N LEU A 849 -42.65 -12.25 -40.99
CA LEU A 849 -42.00 -11.14 -40.29
C LEU A 849 -42.90 -9.90 -40.28
N ASP A 850 -42.80 -9.10 -39.22
CA ASP A 850 -43.58 -7.87 -39.08
C ASP A 850 -43.02 -6.71 -39.91
N GLU A 851 -43.85 -5.70 -40.16
CA GLU A 851 -43.55 -4.56 -41.03
C GLU A 851 -42.32 -3.76 -40.55
N GLN A 852 -42.11 -3.63 -39.24
CA GLN A 852 -40.96 -2.90 -38.69
C GLN A 852 -39.65 -3.64 -38.97
N PHE A 853 -39.65 -4.96 -38.78
CA PHE A 853 -38.48 -5.80 -39.07
C PHE A 853 -38.17 -5.80 -40.58
N LEU A 854 -39.20 -5.91 -41.42
CA LEU A 854 -39.04 -5.86 -42.87
C LEU A 854 -38.50 -4.52 -43.36
N HIS A 855 -39.01 -3.41 -42.84
CA HIS A 855 -38.51 -2.09 -43.16
C HIS A 855 -37.03 -1.93 -42.77
N ALA A 856 -36.62 -2.45 -41.61
CA ALA A 856 -35.21 -2.44 -41.20
C ALA A 856 -34.30 -3.21 -42.16
N LEU A 857 -34.78 -4.30 -42.77
CA LEU A 857 -34.05 -5.04 -43.80
C LEU A 857 -33.99 -4.31 -45.16
N GLY A 858 -34.63 -3.15 -45.32
CA GLY A 858 -34.75 -2.46 -46.61
C GLY A 858 -35.92 -2.93 -47.47
N VAL A 859 -36.84 -3.76 -46.95
CA VAL A 859 -38.07 -4.12 -47.68
C VAL A 859 -39.01 -2.92 -47.68
N ARG A 860 -39.46 -2.51 -48.87
CA ARG A 860 -40.35 -1.35 -49.04
C ARG A 860 -41.75 -1.64 -48.50
N THR A 861 -42.17 -0.90 -47.47
CA THR A 861 -43.46 -1.08 -46.78
C THR A 861 -44.51 -0.08 -47.26
N THR A 862 -44.17 1.21 -47.20
CA THR A 862 -45.03 2.32 -47.62
C THR A 862 -44.27 3.33 -48.46
N LEU A 863 -44.97 4.03 -49.37
CA LEU A 863 -44.36 5.08 -50.18
C LEU A 863 -43.80 6.22 -49.30
N ALA A 864 -44.48 6.55 -48.20
CA ALA A 864 -44.03 7.59 -47.29
C ALA A 864 -42.74 7.21 -46.55
N ALA A 865 -42.55 5.93 -46.21
CA ALA A 865 -41.32 5.44 -45.60
C ALA A 865 -40.16 5.49 -46.60
N LEU A 866 -40.38 5.02 -47.84
CA LEU A 866 -39.39 5.11 -48.92
C LEU A 866 -38.97 6.56 -49.18
N LEU A 867 -39.92 7.49 -49.31
CA LEU A 867 -39.61 8.91 -49.55
C LEU A 867 -38.95 9.62 -48.35
N ALA A 868 -38.94 8.99 -47.16
CA ALA A 868 -38.23 9.50 -45.99
C ALA A 868 -36.80 8.95 -45.88
N GLU A 869 -36.47 7.90 -46.63
CA GLU A 869 -35.12 7.33 -46.71
C GLU A 869 -34.21 8.25 -47.56
N PRO A 870 -32.92 8.39 -47.20
CA PRO A 870 -31.92 8.99 -48.09
C PRO A 870 -31.93 8.27 -49.45
N HIS A 871 -31.91 9.02 -50.55
CA HIS A 871 -32.00 8.49 -51.93
C HIS A 871 -33.30 7.77 -52.30
N GLY A 872 -34.29 7.67 -51.41
CA GLY A 872 -35.52 6.91 -51.70
C GLY A 872 -36.38 7.52 -52.82
N SER A 873 -36.28 8.83 -53.06
CA SER A 873 -36.91 9.49 -54.22
C SER A 873 -36.22 9.14 -55.54
N GLU A 874 -34.90 9.01 -55.54
CA GLU A 874 -34.08 8.64 -56.70
C GLU A 874 -34.36 7.19 -57.09
N GLU A 875 -34.29 6.27 -56.12
CA GLU A 875 -34.65 4.86 -56.30
C GLU A 875 -36.08 4.72 -56.90
N LEU A 876 -37.04 5.47 -56.36
CA LEU A 876 -38.41 5.45 -56.86
C LEU A 876 -38.52 5.96 -58.31
N LEU A 877 -37.76 7.00 -58.66
CA LEU A 877 -37.75 7.56 -60.02
C LEU A 877 -37.13 6.58 -61.01
N ASP A 878 -36.06 5.88 -60.64
CA ASP A 878 -35.45 4.82 -61.45
C ASP A 878 -36.43 3.67 -61.71
N HIS A 879 -37.14 3.22 -60.67
CA HIS A 879 -38.17 2.20 -60.84
C HIS A 879 -39.37 2.71 -61.67
N LEU A 880 -39.68 4.01 -61.63
CA LEU A 880 -40.70 4.60 -62.49
C LEU A 880 -40.25 4.67 -63.96
N THR A 881 -38.98 4.90 -64.24
CA THR A 881 -38.46 4.96 -65.62
C THR A 881 -38.16 3.58 -66.20
N ASP A 882 -38.10 2.51 -65.39
CA ASP A 882 -38.00 1.13 -65.88
C ASP A 882 -39.19 0.75 -66.79
N PRO A 883 -38.97 0.44 -68.08
CA PRO A 883 -40.02 0.01 -69.00
C PRO A 883 -40.78 -1.25 -68.57
N ALA A 884 -40.20 -2.09 -67.70
CA ALA A 884 -40.84 -3.28 -67.15
C ALA A 884 -41.88 -2.96 -66.07
N SER A 885 -41.83 -1.77 -65.47
CA SER A 885 -42.75 -1.36 -64.41
C SER A 885 -44.18 -1.14 -64.91
N GLU A 886 -45.14 -1.75 -64.22
CA GLU A 886 -46.58 -1.62 -64.52
C GLU A 886 -47.25 -0.65 -63.54
N VAL A 887 -47.44 0.60 -63.97
CA VAL A 887 -48.02 1.68 -63.16
C VAL A 887 -49.36 2.13 -63.74
N SER A 888 -50.40 2.25 -62.92
CA SER A 888 -51.70 2.79 -63.36
C SER A 888 -51.73 4.32 -63.28
N HIS A 889 -52.62 4.99 -64.03
CA HIS A 889 -52.82 6.44 -63.92
C HIS A 889 -53.05 6.91 -62.48
N ARG A 890 -53.95 6.26 -61.73
CA ARG A 890 -54.25 6.65 -60.33
C ARG A 890 -53.02 6.50 -59.42
N GLN A 891 -52.22 5.47 -59.66
CA GLN A 891 -50.97 5.23 -58.95
C GLN A 891 -49.94 6.30 -59.29
N LEU A 892 -49.73 6.59 -60.58
CA LEU A 892 -48.82 7.62 -61.05
C LEU A 892 -49.17 9.00 -60.46
N HIS A 893 -50.46 9.37 -60.45
CA HIS A 893 -50.92 10.58 -59.78
C HIS A 893 -50.59 10.59 -58.29
N GLY A 894 -50.83 9.48 -57.58
CA GLY A 894 -50.53 9.34 -56.15
C GLY A 894 -49.03 9.46 -55.86
N ILE A 895 -48.20 8.79 -56.65
CA ILE A 895 -46.74 8.81 -56.53
C ILE A 895 -46.21 10.22 -56.78
N TYR A 896 -46.54 10.84 -57.90
CA TYR A 896 -46.06 12.19 -58.21
C TYR A 896 -46.58 13.26 -57.25
N THR A 897 -47.79 13.09 -56.72
CA THR A 897 -48.31 13.97 -55.67
C THR A 897 -47.50 13.82 -54.38
N ALA A 898 -47.17 12.59 -53.98
CA ALA A 898 -46.35 12.36 -52.80
C ALA A 898 -44.92 12.87 -53.01
N LEU A 899 -44.33 12.60 -54.17
CA LEU A 899 -43.01 13.04 -54.57
C LEU A 899 -42.89 14.57 -54.57
N ALA A 900 -43.90 15.28 -55.10
CA ALA A 900 -43.96 16.74 -55.07
C ALA A 900 -44.13 17.32 -53.66
N GLY A 901 -44.70 16.55 -52.74
CA GLY A 901 -44.94 16.94 -51.34
C GLY A 901 -43.74 16.77 -50.41
N VAL A 902 -42.69 16.06 -50.84
CA VAL A 902 -41.44 15.92 -50.07
C VAL A 902 -40.81 17.30 -49.91
N GLN A 903 -40.86 17.90 -48.72
CA GLN A 903 -40.19 19.19 -48.48
C GLN A 903 -38.68 18.93 -48.45
N GLY A 904 -37.90 19.74 -49.18
CA GLY A 904 -36.45 19.70 -49.09
C GLY A 904 -36.04 19.89 -47.63
N GLY A 905 -35.64 18.79 -46.99
CA GLY A 905 -35.22 18.78 -45.60
C GLY A 905 -34.01 19.69 -45.40
N SER A 906 -33.63 19.93 -44.15
CA SER A 906 -32.47 20.77 -43.80
C SER A 906 -31.10 20.17 -44.17
N SER A 907 -31.07 19.15 -45.03
CA SER A 907 -29.88 18.66 -45.72
C SER A 907 -30.19 18.68 -47.23
N PRO A 908 -29.32 19.24 -48.08
CA PRO A 908 -29.49 19.12 -49.53
C PRO A 908 -29.40 17.64 -49.86
N ASP A 909 -30.53 17.01 -50.15
CA ASP A 909 -30.56 15.65 -50.70
C ASP A 909 -29.82 15.70 -52.05
N PRO A 910 -28.61 15.11 -52.15
CA PRO A 910 -27.72 15.31 -53.31
C PRO A 910 -28.32 14.79 -54.62
N GLY A 911 -29.26 13.84 -54.53
CA GLY A 911 -29.87 13.15 -55.68
C GLY A 911 -30.83 14.00 -56.51
N TRP A 912 -31.34 15.13 -55.99
CA TRP A 912 -32.19 16.05 -56.78
C TRP A 912 -31.39 16.97 -57.71
N GLY A 913 -30.06 16.85 -57.74
CA GLY A 913 -29.18 17.71 -58.54
C GLY A 913 -29.01 17.26 -59.99
N GLU A 914 -29.49 16.07 -60.37
CA GLU A 914 -29.36 15.54 -61.73
C GLU A 914 -30.62 15.81 -62.57
N GLU A 915 -30.43 16.32 -63.78
CA GLU A 915 -31.52 16.50 -64.74
C GLU A 915 -32.05 15.10 -65.12
N HIS A 916 -33.29 14.79 -64.74
CA HIS A 916 -33.94 13.55 -65.16
C HIS A 916 -34.39 13.68 -66.63
N ASP A 917 -33.68 13.01 -67.53
CA ASP A 917 -33.95 13.04 -68.97
C ASP A 917 -35.28 12.36 -69.34
N GLU A 918 -35.76 11.39 -68.53
CA GLU A 918 -36.97 10.61 -68.82
C GLU A 918 -37.99 10.67 -67.66
N VAL A 919 -39.27 10.73 -68.01
CA VAL A 919 -40.39 10.70 -67.06
C VAL A 919 -41.48 9.75 -67.50
N ARG A 920 -42.19 9.16 -66.53
CA ARG A 920 -43.38 8.36 -66.81
C ARG A 920 -44.61 9.25 -66.89
N ALA A 921 -45.30 9.23 -68.03
CA ALA A 921 -46.46 10.06 -68.29
C ALA A 921 -47.66 9.24 -68.76
N LEU A 922 -48.83 9.87 -68.75
CA LEU A 922 -50.00 9.40 -69.48
C LEU A 922 -49.79 9.68 -70.97
N PRO A 923 -50.03 8.71 -71.86
CA PRO A 923 -49.86 8.91 -73.29
C PRO A 923 -50.78 10.01 -73.84
N PRO A 924 -50.43 10.63 -74.98
CA PRO A 924 -51.31 11.50 -75.75
C PRO A 924 -52.70 10.91 -75.99
N LEU A 925 -53.70 11.77 -76.22
CA LEU A 925 -55.03 11.35 -76.59
C LEU A 925 -54.99 10.59 -77.93
N ASP A 926 -55.57 9.40 -77.98
CA ASP A 926 -55.75 8.70 -79.25
C ASP A 926 -56.92 9.33 -80.01
N GLU A 927 -56.62 10.00 -81.13
CA GLU A 927 -57.61 10.67 -81.99
C GLU A 927 -58.71 9.72 -82.50
N ALA A 928 -58.41 8.43 -82.69
CA ALA A 928 -59.39 7.47 -83.20
C ALA A 928 -60.42 7.07 -82.14
N THR A 929 -60.04 7.08 -80.86
CA THR A 929 -60.91 6.67 -79.75
C THR A 929 -61.43 7.84 -78.92
N GLY A 930 -60.83 9.03 -79.06
CA GLY A 930 -61.13 10.21 -78.25
C GLY A 930 -60.81 10.00 -76.77
N ARG A 931 -59.88 9.07 -76.46
CA ARG A 931 -59.52 8.70 -75.09
C ARG A 931 -58.00 8.52 -74.97
N ARG A 932 -57.45 8.81 -73.79
CA ARG A 932 -56.07 8.43 -73.47
C ARG A 932 -56.03 6.92 -73.20
N PRO A 933 -55.02 6.19 -73.71
CA PRO A 933 -54.79 4.81 -73.34
C PRO A 933 -54.70 4.61 -71.81
N ALA A 934 -55.06 3.42 -71.33
CA ALA A 934 -55.09 3.11 -69.89
C ALA A 934 -53.70 2.82 -69.29
N HIS A 935 -52.68 2.59 -70.12
CA HIS A 935 -51.30 2.38 -69.71
C HIS A 935 -50.54 3.70 -69.62
N THR A 936 -49.40 3.69 -68.94
CA THR A 936 -48.42 4.79 -68.90
C THR A 936 -47.31 4.57 -69.92
N VAL A 937 -46.63 5.62 -70.32
CA VAL A 937 -45.47 5.59 -71.22
C VAL A 937 -44.29 6.31 -70.55
N VAL A 938 -43.06 5.91 -70.86
CA VAL A 938 -41.86 6.68 -70.51
C VAL A 938 -41.50 7.52 -71.72
N VAL A 939 -41.27 8.81 -71.50
CA VAL A 939 -40.97 9.82 -72.52
C VAL A 939 -39.84 10.72 -72.04
N ASP A 940 -39.21 11.43 -72.97
CA ASP A 940 -38.27 12.50 -72.64
C ASP A 940 -39.00 13.60 -71.82
N ALA A 941 -38.38 14.07 -70.75
CA ALA A 941 -38.95 15.08 -69.85
C ALA A 941 -39.37 16.37 -70.60
N THR A 942 -38.66 16.72 -71.68
CA THR A 942 -38.96 17.89 -72.51
C THR A 942 -40.19 17.72 -73.40
N GLU A 943 -40.64 16.48 -73.64
CA GLU A 943 -41.85 16.18 -74.41
C GLU A 943 -43.11 16.11 -73.52
N ALA A 944 -42.94 15.92 -72.21
CA ALA A 944 -44.03 15.82 -71.26
C ALA A 944 -44.53 17.19 -70.78
N VAL A 945 -45.76 17.23 -70.26
CA VAL A 945 -46.34 18.44 -69.68
C VAL A 945 -47.04 18.11 -68.36
N VAL A 946 -46.81 18.93 -67.33
CA VAL A 946 -47.55 18.83 -66.06
C VAL A 946 -48.87 19.59 -66.18
N ALA A 947 -49.99 18.91 -65.93
CA ALA A 947 -51.32 19.53 -66.00
C ALA A 947 -51.63 20.30 -64.71
N ASP A 948 -51.32 21.60 -64.68
CA ASP A 948 -51.49 22.49 -63.53
C ASP A 948 -52.86 23.18 -63.47
N ALA A 949 -53.59 23.25 -64.58
CA ALA A 949 -54.93 23.80 -64.64
C ALA A 949 -55.89 22.94 -65.49
N PRO A 950 -57.09 22.61 -64.99
CA PRO A 950 -58.01 21.70 -65.67
C PRO A 950 -58.64 22.27 -66.95
N ASP A 951 -58.72 23.60 -67.09
CA ASP A 951 -59.18 24.28 -68.31
C ASP A 951 -58.20 24.14 -69.48
N LEU A 952 -56.91 23.89 -69.20
CA LEU A 952 -55.89 23.71 -70.22
C LEU A 952 -55.81 22.28 -70.76
N VAL A 953 -56.41 21.29 -70.07
CA VAL A 953 -56.28 19.86 -70.42
C VAL A 953 -56.78 19.54 -71.83
N GLN A 954 -57.79 20.27 -72.33
CA GLN A 954 -58.31 20.12 -73.71
C GLN A 954 -57.28 20.56 -74.77
N LEU A 955 -56.39 21.49 -74.42
CA LEU A 955 -55.32 21.97 -75.31
C LEU A 955 -54.14 20.99 -75.36
N LEU A 956 -54.00 20.11 -74.36
CA LEU A 956 -52.86 19.21 -74.21
C LEU A 956 -53.10 17.80 -74.76
N HIS A 957 -54.13 17.60 -75.60
CA HIS A 957 -54.39 16.30 -76.21
C HIS A 957 -53.18 15.67 -76.94
N PRO A 958 -52.35 16.45 -77.66
CA PRO A 958 -51.16 15.90 -78.34
C PRO A 958 -50.00 15.54 -77.40
N TYR A 959 -50.02 16.00 -76.15
CA TYR A 959 -48.88 15.88 -75.23
C TYR A 959 -49.03 14.71 -74.25
N PRO A 960 -47.94 14.02 -73.90
CA PRO A 960 -47.86 13.19 -72.70
C PRO A 960 -48.10 14.04 -71.44
N LEU A 961 -48.94 13.54 -70.52
CA LEU A 961 -49.29 14.28 -69.31
C LEU A 961 -48.70 13.65 -68.05
N VAL A 962 -48.07 14.46 -67.21
CA VAL A 962 -47.62 14.09 -65.87
C VAL A 962 -48.74 14.46 -64.88
N PRO A 963 -49.46 13.48 -64.29
CA PRO A 963 -50.58 13.76 -63.40
C PRO A 963 -50.09 14.06 -61.99
N VAL A 964 -50.58 15.15 -61.39
CA VAL A 964 -50.25 15.58 -60.03
C VAL A 964 -51.39 16.39 -59.43
N ALA A 965 -51.47 16.47 -58.10
CA ALA A 965 -52.34 17.45 -57.44
C ALA A 965 -51.98 18.88 -57.92
N PRO A 966 -52.95 19.68 -58.40
CA PRO A 966 -52.65 20.98 -59.04
C PRO A 966 -51.87 21.96 -58.16
N GLU A 967 -52.10 21.95 -56.84
CA GLU A 967 -51.39 22.80 -55.87
C GLU A 967 -49.89 22.50 -55.80
N LEU A 968 -49.48 21.28 -56.17
CA LEU A 968 -48.10 20.80 -56.18
C LEU A 968 -47.50 20.74 -57.58
N ALA A 969 -48.26 21.10 -58.63
CA ALA A 969 -47.82 21.04 -60.01
C ALA A 969 -46.55 21.88 -60.28
N PRO A 970 -46.42 23.13 -59.78
CA PRO A 970 -45.19 23.91 -59.96
C PRO A 970 -43.98 23.26 -59.32
N ALA A 971 -44.15 22.70 -58.10
CA ALA A 971 -43.06 22.05 -57.38
C ALA A 971 -42.59 20.77 -58.07
N LEU A 972 -43.52 20.00 -58.67
CA LEU A 972 -43.16 18.82 -59.46
C LEU A 972 -42.50 19.19 -60.80
N ALA A 973 -43.04 20.18 -61.50
CA ALA A 973 -42.51 20.67 -62.78
C ALA A 973 -41.06 21.15 -62.63
N GLU A 974 -40.77 21.91 -61.57
CA GLU A 974 -39.41 22.36 -61.24
C GLU A 974 -38.48 21.17 -60.97
N ARG A 975 -38.93 20.15 -60.23
CA ARG A 975 -38.13 18.96 -59.88
C ARG A 975 -37.83 18.04 -61.04
N LEU A 976 -38.80 17.81 -61.91
CA LEU A 976 -38.65 16.91 -63.05
C LEU A 976 -38.16 17.65 -64.31
N HIS A 977 -37.95 18.96 -64.23
CA HIS A 977 -37.63 19.82 -65.38
C HIS A 977 -38.64 19.70 -66.54
N VAL A 978 -39.92 19.51 -66.21
CA VAL A 978 -41.04 19.38 -67.17
C VAL A 978 -41.81 20.69 -67.25
N SER A 979 -42.28 21.07 -68.44
CA SER A 979 -43.06 22.32 -68.62
C SER A 979 -44.45 22.25 -67.99
N LEU A 980 -44.95 23.37 -67.45
CA LEU A 980 -46.34 23.49 -66.99
C LEU A 980 -47.29 23.68 -68.18
N ALA A 981 -48.51 23.17 -68.08
CA ALA A 981 -49.52 23.39 -69.11
C ALA A 981 -49.80 24.87 -69.34
N SER A 982 -49.78 25.69 -68.28
CA SER A 982 -49.91 27.15 -68.39
C SER A 982 -48.81 27.82 -69.22
N GLU A 983 -47.61 27.25 -69.24
CA GLU A 983 -46.46 27.77 -69.98
C GLU A 983 -46.50 27.35 -71.46
N VAL A 984 -46.92 26.11 -71.73
CA VAL A 984 -47.00 25.55 -73.08
C VAL A 984 -48.22 26.07 -73.84
N ALA A 985 -49.39 26.07 -73.21
CA ALA A 985 -50.64 26.37 -73.90
C ALA A 985 -51.04 27.85 -73.85
N GLY A 986 -50.70 28.59 -72.80
CA GLY A 986 -51.02 30.03 -72.61
C GLY A 986 -52.52 30.36 -72.50
N GLY A 987 -53.37 29.79 -73.36
CA GLY A 987 -54.82 29.81 -73.28
C GLY A 987 -55.42 31.21 -73.32
N ARG A 988 -54.80 32.15 -74.04
CA ARG A 988 -55.29 33.53 -74.15
C ARG A 988 -56.56 33.57 -74.99
N VAL A 989 -57.63 34.16 -74.47
CA VAL A 989 -58.93 34.25 -75.16
C VAL A 989 -58.83 35.12 -76.42
N LEU A 990 -59.41 34.64 -77.52
CA LEU A 990 -59.44 35.28 -78.85
C LEU A 990 -60.85 35.67 -79.30
N SER A 991 -61.86 35.00 -78.74
CA SER A 991 -63.28 35.21 -79.02
C SER A 991 -63.86 36.33 -78.17
N GLU A 992 -64.85 37.05 -78.70
CA GLU A 992 -65.65 38.03 -77.95
C GLU A 992 -66.95 37.36 -77.49
N GLY A 993 -67.28 37.48 -76.20
CA GLY A 993 -68.49 36.93 -75.61
C GLY A 993 -69.39 37.99 -74.99
N THR A 994 -70.48 37.53 -74.38
CA THR A 994 -71.48 38.38 -73.72
C THR A 994 -71.34 38.26 -72.21
N LEU A 995 -71.25 39.38 -71.50
CA LEU A 995 -71.10 39.40 -70.05
C LEU A 995 -72.45 39.12 -69.35
N HIS A 996 -72.47 38.09 -68.50
CA HIS A 996 -73.63 37.67 -67.70
C HIS A 996 -73.30 37.71 -66.20
N ARG A 997 -74.33 37.95 -65.37
CA ARG A 997 -74.20 37.80 -63.90
C ARG A 997 -74.26 36.32 -63.53
N VAL A 998 -73.44 35.91 -62.57
CA VAL A 998 -73.58 34.59 -61.96
C VAL A 998 -74.86 34.58 -61.10
N PRO A 999 -75.78 33.62 -61.33
CA PRO A 999 -77.04 33.55 -60.59
C PRO A 999 -76.83 33.50 -59.06
N SER A 1000 -77.70 34.16 -58.30
CA SER A 1000 -77.60 34.24 -56.83
C SER A 1000 -77.56 32.87 -56.16
N PHE A 1001 -78.36 31.91 -56.62
CA PHE A 1001 -78.37 30.55 -56.07
C PHE A 1001 -77.02 29.83 -56.27
N VAL A 1002 -76.26 30.13 -57.33
CA VAL A 1002 -74.91 29.59 -57.52
C VAL A 1002 -73.91 30.24 -56.58
N ARG A 1003 -74.05 31.54 -56.31
CA ARG A 1003 -73.21 32.26 -55.32
C ARG A 1003 -73.48 31.81 -53.88
N GLU A 1004 -74.70 31.38 -53.57
CA GLU A 1004 -75.03 30.73 -52.30
C GLU A 1004 -74.41 29.32 -52.19
N LEU A 1005 -74.43 28.56 -53.29
CA LEU A 1005 -73.78 27.26 -53.36
C LEU A 1005 -72.26 27.40 -53.28
N LEU A 1006 -71.63 28.32 -54.01
CA LEU A 1006 -70.19 28.60 -54.02
C LEU A 1006 -69.87 30.02 -53.55
N PRO A 1007 -69.84 30.28 -52.22
CA PRO A 1007 -69.44 31.58 -51.68
C PRO A 1007 -68.05 31.99 -52.18
N GLY A 1008 -67.92 33.24 -52.65
CA GLY A 1008 -66.67 33.79 -53.16
C GLY A 1008 -66.38 33.51 -54.65
N CYS A 1009 -67.28 32.83 -55.38
CA CYS A 1009 -67.11 32.68 -56.83
C CYS A 1009 -67.24 34.04 -57.55
N PRO A 1010 -66.75 34.15 -58.80
CA PRO A 1010 -66.89 35.36 -59.62
C PRO A 1010 -68.35 35.83 -59.67
N ALA A 1011 -68.56 37.15 -59.63
CA ALA A 1011 -69.91 37.72 -59.68
C ALA A 1011 -70.48 37.81 -61.10
N ALA A 1012 -69.62 37.69 -62.12
CA ALA A 1012 -69.98 37.66 -63.54
C ALA A 1012 -69.08 36.70 -64.31
N TYR A 1013 -69.56 36.25 -65.45
CA TYR A 1013 -68.84 35.41 -66.42
C TYR A 1013 -69.15 35.91 -67.83
N GLU A 1014 -68.28 35.61 -68.78
CA GLU A 1014 -68.48 35.90 -70.20
C GLU A 1014 -68.89 34.61 -70.92
N GLU A 1015 -70.07 34.62 -71.54
CA GLU A 1015 -70.63 33.51 -72.30
C GLU A 1015 -70.27 33.64 -73.78
N HIS A 1016 -69.74 32.56 -74.36
CA HIS A 1016 -69.30 32.49 -75.76
C HIS A 1016 -70.14 31.44 -76.49
N GLU A 1017 -70.55 31.71 -77.73
CA GLU A 1017 -71.15 30.65 -78.57
C GLU A 1017 -70.12 29.54 -78.89
N GLU A 1018 -68.87 29.93 -79.10
CA GLU A 1018 -67.69 29.07 -79.22
C GLU A 1018 -66.49 29.81 -78.63
N LEU A 1019 -65.89 29.27 -77.57
CA LEU A 1019 -64.77 29.90 -76.87
C LEU A 1019 -63.45 29.49 -77.52
N LEU A 1020 -62.88 30.41 -78.30
CA LEU A 1020 -61.58 30.27 -78.95
C LEU A 1020 -60.46 30.90 -78.11
N VAL A 1021 -59.38 30.14 -77.91
CA VAL A 1021 -58.14 30.55 -77.23
C VAL A 1021 -56.91 30.28 -78.11
N VAL A 1022 -55.78 30.89 -77.78
CA VAL A 1022 -54.48 30.52 -78.36
C VAL A 1022 -54.10 29.13 -77.86
N GLY A 1023 -53.93 28.18 -78.78
CA GLY A 1023 -53.43 26.84 -78.53
C GLY A 1023 -51.90 26.79 -78.40
N PRO A 1024 -51.34 25.63 -78.00
CA PRO A 1024 -49.90 25.46 -77.75
C PRO A 1024 -49.04 25.55 -79.01
N ASP A 1025 -49.62 25.35 -80.20
CA ASP A 1025 -48.99 25.57 -81.51
C ASP A 1025 -49.10 27.03 -82.00
N GLY A 1026 -49.78 27.89 -81.23
CA GLY A 1026 -50.05 29.29 -81.56
C GLY A 1026 -51.29 29.50 -82.45
N GLU A 1027 -51.99 28.43 -82.84
CA GLU A 1027 -53.22 28.49 -83.64
C GLU A 1027 -54.47 28.65 -82.74
N GLU A 1028 -55.64 28.87 -83.36
CA GLU A 1028 -56.90 28.98 -82.63
C GLU A 1028 -57.41 27.59 -82.21
N ALA A 1029 -57.71 27.41 -80.92
CA ALA A 1029 -58.26 26.18 -80.36
C ALA A 1029 -59.55 26.46 -79.57
N ALA A 1030 -60.54 25.57 -79.72
CA ALA A 1030 -61.78 25.66 -78.97
C ALA A 1030 -61.66 24.96 -77.60
N VAL A 1031 -62.14 25.62 -76.54
CA VAL A 1031 -62.23 25.06 -75.19
C VAL A 1031 -63.60 25.31 -74.59
N ASP A 1032 -64.01 24.48 -73.63
CA ASP A 1032 -65.34 24.64 -72.99
C ASP A 1032 -65.39 25.82 -72.01
N TRP A 1033 -64.25 26.15 -71.39
CA TRP A 1033 -64.12 27.24 -70.43
C TRP A 1033 -62.67 27.68 -70.27
N ARG A 1034 -62.47 28.89 -69.75
CA ARG A 1034 -61.15 29.45 -69.41
C ARG A 1034 -61.25 30.37 -68.20
N TRP A 1035 -60.38 30.19 -67.21
CA TRP A 1035 -60.26 31.07 -66.06
C TRP A 1035 -59.08 32.03 -66.23
N ASP A 1036 -59.34 33.30 -66.55
CA ASP A 1036 -58.33 34.34 -66.69
C ASP A 1036 -58.15 35.07 -65.35
N THR A 1037 -57.10 34.70 -64.61
CA THR A 1037 -56.73 35.32 -63.33
C THR A 1037 -56.09 36.70 -63.48
N ALA A 1038 -55.61 37.06 -64.68
CA ALA A 1038 -54.94 38.33 -64.94
C ALA A 1038 -55.94 39.43 -65.38
N ALA A 1039 -57.13 39.05 -65.83
CA ALA A 1039 -58.20 39.97 -66.18
C ALA A 1039 -58.76 40.69 -64.93
N PRO A 1040 -59.01 42.01 -64.99
CA PRO A 1040 -59.71 42.72 -63.92
C PRO A 1040 -61.16 42.21 -63.83
N SER A 1041 -61.70 42.17 -62.61
CA SER A 1041 -63.12 41.84 -62.42
C SER A 1041 -64.01 42.83 -63.20
N PRO A 1042 -64.92 42.35 -64.05
CA PRO A 1042 -65.73 43.21 -64.91
C PRO A 1042 -66.77 43.99 -64.10
N GLU A 1043 -67.18 45.16 -64.61
CA GLU A 1043 -68.34 45.88 -64.05
C GLU A 1043 -69.61 45.06 -64.26
N LEU A 1044 -70.39 44.86 -63.20
CA LEU A 1044 -71.56 44.00 -63.24
C LEU A 1044 -72.67 44.57 -64.16
N PRO A 1045 -73.26 43.77 -65.06
CA PRO A 1045 -74.37 44.19 -65.92
C PRO A 1045 -75.55 44.76 -65.12
N TYR A 1046 -76.30 45.75 -65.64
CA TYR A 1046 -77.47 46.32 -64.94
C TYR A 1046 -78.54 45.24 -64.63
N ASP A 1047 -79.02 45.20 -63.39
CA ASP A 1047 -80.08 44.28 -62.94
C ASP A 1047 -81.37 45.07 -62.63
N PRO A 1048 -82.46 44.88 -63.40
CA PRO A 1048 -83.74 45.55 -63.15
C PRO A 1048 -84.50 45.06 -61.90
N GLU A 1049 -84.21 43.87 -61.36
CA GLU A 1049 -84.94 43.31 -60.21
C GLU A 1049 -84.40 43.83 -58.86
N LEU A 1050 -83.15 44.29 -58.81
CA LEU A 1050 -82.55 44.87 -57.60
C LEU A 1050 -82.95 46.35 -57.36
N THR A 1051 -83.30 47.11 -58.40
CA THR A 1051 -83.67 48.54 -58.29
C THR A 1051 -85.13 48.77 -57.88
N GLU A 1052 -86.06 47.85 -58.15
CA GLU A 1052 -87.46 47.97 -57.68
C GLU A 1052 -87.60 47.84 -56.15
N ALA A 1053 -86.58 47.33 -55.45
CA ALA A 1053 -86.56 47.24 -53.99
C ALA A 1053 -86.11 48.53 -53.28
N GLU A 1054 -85.55 49.52 -54.00
CA GLU A 1054 -85.01 50.75 -53.40
C GLU A 1054 -85.97 51.97 -53.44
N ASP A 1055 -87.07 51.92 -54.21
CA ASP A 1055 -87.93 53.10 -54.48
C ASP A 1055 -89.33 53.12 -53.79
N GLU A 1056 -89.64 52.21 -52.85
CA GLU A 1056 -90.81 52.35 -51.94
C GLU A 1056 -90.38 52.76 -50.51
N GLU A 1057 -90.53 54.07 -50.20
CA GLU A 1057 -90.22 54.76 -48.93
C GLU A 1057 -91.03 54.25 -47.71
N ASP A 1058 -90.38 54.03 -46.55
CA ASP A 1058 -90.69 54.76 -45.28
C ASP A 1058 -89.84 54.29 -44.07
N GLY A 1059 -88.96 55.18 -43.59
CA GLY A 1059 -88.95 55.61 -42.19
C GLY A 1059 -88.55 54.66 -41.04
N THR A 1060 -87.99 53.47 -41.27
CA THR A 1060 -87.44 52.65 -40.16
C THR A 1060 -86.00 52.23 -40.45
N TYR A 1061 -85.05 52.88 -39.77
CA TYR A 1061 -83.63 52.55 -39.80
C TYR A 1061 -83.40 51.20 -39.10
N TRP A 1062 -83.47 50.12 -39.87
CA TRP A 1062 -82.81 48.85 -39.59
C TRP A 1062 -81.69 48.69 -40.61
N PRO A 1063 -80.43 48.51 -40.20
CA PRO A 1063 -79.39 48.19 -41.17
C PRO A 1063 -79.71 46.82 -41.77
N THR A 1064 -79.81 46.77 -43.08
CA THR A 1064 -79.88 45.53 -43.86
C THR A 1064 -78.72 44.65 -43.41
N VAL A 1065 -79.01 43.54 -42.75
CA VAL A 1065 -78.02 42.52 -42.38
C VAL A 1065 -77.64 41.79 -43.68
N GLY A 1066 -76.76 42.42 -44.45
CA GLY A 1066 -76.34 41.92 -45.76
C GLY A 1066 -74.98 42.45 -46.21
N GLY A 1067 -74.11 42.88 -45.29
CA GLY A 1067 -72.83 43.50 -45.66
C GLY A 1067 -71.60 43.07 -44.88
N GLU A 1068 -71.71 42.30 -43.79
CA GLU A 1068 -70.55 41.94 -42.94
C GLU A 1068 -70.06 40.49 -43.08
N PHE A 1069 -70.77 39.62 -43.81
CA PHE A 1069 -70.43 38.19 -43.96
C PHE A 1069 -70.36 37.69 -45.42
N GLU A 1070 -70.42 38.57 -46.42
CA GLU A 1070 -70.32 38.16 -47.82
C GLU A 1070 -68.85 37.93 -48.19
N VAL A 1071 -68.51 36.71 -48.60
CA VAL A 1071 -67.14 36.39 -49.08
C VAL A 1071 -66.93 37.15 -50.38
N PRO A 1072 -65.91 38.03 -50.48
CA PRO A 1072 -65.69 38.81 -51.69
C PRO A 1072 -65.38 37.86 -52.87
N PRO A 1073 -65.87 38.15 -54.08
CA PRO A 1073 -65.61 37.32 -55.24
C PRO A 1073 -64.11 37.30 -55.55
N VAL A 1074 -63.60 36.14 -55.95
CA VAL A 1074 -62.24 36.00 -56.45
C VAL A 1074 -62.02 36.89 -57.68
N ALA A 1075 -60.86 37.53 -57.75
CA ALA A 1075 -60.48 38.38 -58.87
C ALA A 1075 -60.17 37.53 -60.11
N GLY A 1076 -60.54 38.02 -61.28
CA GLY A 1076 -60.42 37.32 -62.56
C GLY A 1076 -61.70 37.41 -63.40
N LEU A 1077 -61.64 36.85 -64.61
CA LEU A 1077 -62.76 36.71 -65.52
C LEU A 1077 -62.91 35.25 -65.96
N LEU A 1078 -64.11 34.70 -65.79
CA LEU A 1078 -64.46 33.38 -66.27
C LEU A 1078 -65.08 33.48 -67.67
N HIS A 1079 -64.52 32.78 -68.63
CA HIS A 1079 -65.09 32.58 -69.96
C HIS A 1079 -65.65 31.16 -70.05
N ALA A 1080 -66.86 31.00 -70.58
CA ALA A 1080 -67.48 29.68 -70.76
C ALA A 1080 -68.28 29.60 -72.06
N ALA A 1081 -68.21 28.46 -72.74
CA ALA A 1081 -69.03 28.15 -73.92
C ALA A 1081 -70.12 27.10 -73.64
N THR A 1082 -70.00 26.36 -72.52
CA THR A 1082 -70.95 25.31 -72.13
C THR A 1082 -71.36 25.42 -70.66
N PRO A 1083 -72.56 24.95 -70.27
CA PRO A 1083 -72.96 24.88 -68.86
C PRO A 1083 -71.99 24.06 -68.00
N GLU A 1084 -71.45 22.97 -68.57
CA GLU A 1084 -70.41 22.13 -67.97
C GLU A 1084 -69.13 22.93 -67.71
N GLY A 1085 -68.69 23.72 -68.70
CA GLY A 1085 -67.53 24.60 -68.60
C GLY A 1085 -67.74 25.71 -67.57
N LEU A 1086 -68.91 26.34 -67.55
CA LEU A 1086 -69.29 27.36 -66.56
C LEU A 1086 -69.23 26.77 -65.15
N ALA A 1087 -69.81 25.59 -64.93
CA ALA A 1087 -69.80 24.93 -63.64
C ALA A 1087 -68.40 24.54 -63.18
N ALA A 1088 -67.57 24.03 -64.09
CA ALA A 1088 -66.17 23.69 -63.84
C ALA A 1088 -65.35 24.94 -63.47
N GLY A 1089 -65.50 26.02 -64.21
CA GLY A 1089 -64.79 27.27 -63.95
C GLY A 1089 -65.17 27.95 -62.65
N LEU A 1090 -66.46 27.99 -62.32
CA LEU A 1090 -66.92 28.53 -61.04
C LEU A 1090 -66.38 27.71 -59.86
N ALA A 1091 -66.42 26.38 -59.95
CA ALA A 1091 -65.88 25.51 -58.92
C ALA A 1091 -64.35 25.63 -58.77
N TRP A 1092 -63.62 25.72 -59.90
CA TRP A 1092 -62.17 25.89 -59.91
C TRP A 1092 -61.74 27.22 -59.30
N SER A 1093 -62.42 28.31 -59.63
CA SER A 1093 -62.07 29.67 -59.19
C SER A 1093 -61.99 29.84 -57.65
N VAL A 1094 -62.72 29.02 -56.90
CA VAL A 1094 -62.74 29.04 -55.42
C VAL A 1094 -62.08 27.82 -54.78
N GLY A 1095 -61.35 27.01 -55.56
CA GLY A 1095 -60.67 25.80 -55.06
C GLY A 1095 -61.62 24.66 -54.66
N GLN A 1096 -62.87 24.66 -55.13
CA GLN A 1096 -63.91 23.68 -54.78
C GLN A 1096 -64.22 22.73 -55.95
N TRP A 1097 -63.18 22.20 -56.61
CA TRP A 1097 -63.32 21.41 -57.85
C TRP A 1097 -64.32 20.24 -57.76
N HIS A 1098 -64.45 19.61 -56.59
CA HIS A 1098 -65.37 18.50 -56.36
C HIS A 1098 -66.84 18.88 -56.55
N ARG A 1099 -67.18 20.17 -56.44
CA ARG A 1099 -68.56 20.70 -56.51
C ARG A 1099 -69.04 21.04 -57.92
N ARG A 1100 -68.18 20.94 -58.94
CA ARG A 1100 -68.55 21.27 -60.33
C ARG A 1100 -69.81 20.56 -60.84
N PHE A 1101 -70.07 19.33 -60.41
CA PHE A 1101 -71.28 18.60 -60.80
C PHE A 1101 -72.54 19.05 -60.06
N GLU A 1102 -72.40 19.48 -58.80
CA GLU A 1102 -73.47 20.10 -58.03
C GLU A 1102 -73.85 21.45 -58.66
N VAL A 1103 -72.85 22.25 -59.02
CA VAL A 1103 -73.04 23.54 -59.69
C VAL A 1103 -73.70 23.35 -61.06
N LEU A 1104 -73.27 22.35 -61.84
CA LEU A 1104 -73.88 22.01 -63.12
C LEU A 1104 -75.35 21.63 -62.95
N ALA A 1105 -75.66 20.80 -61.95
CA ALA A 1105 -77.04 20.42 -61.64
C ALA A 1105 -77.89 21.64 -61.27
N ALA A 1106 -77.34 22.58 -60.47
CA ALA A 1106 -78.02 23.82 -60.13
C ALA A 1106 -78.24 24.73 -61.34
N LEU A 1107 -77.26 24.85 -62.24
CA LEU A 1107 -77.36 25.64 -63.48
C LEU A 1107 -78.39 25.04 -64.46
N THR A 1108 -78.54 23.72 -64.47
CA THR A 1108 -79.46 23.00 -65.37
C THR A 1108 -80.90 22.97 -64.82
N GLU A 1109 -81.09 22.84 -63.51
CA GLU A 1109 -82.39 22.81 -62.83
C GLU A 1109 -82.46 23.85 -61.67
N PRO A 1110 -82.57 25.16 -61.96
CA PRO A 1110 -82.51 26.22 -60.94
C PRO A 1110 -83.55 26.09 -59.82
N ASP A 1111 -84.76 25.60 -60.14
CA ASP A 1111 -85.86 25.42 -59.18
C ASP A 1111 -85.52 24.41 -58.07
N ARG A 1112 -84.48 23.59 -58.25
CA ARG A 1112 -84.04 22.58 -57.29
C ARG A 1112 -82.74 22.95 -56.57
N ALA A 1113 -82.20 24.15 -56.79
CA ALA A 1113 -80.99 24.61 -56.12
C ALA A 1113 -81.10 24.59 -54.59
N TYR A 1114 -82.32 24.78 -54.03
CA TYR A 1114 -82.56 24.68 -52.59
C TYR A 1114 -82.33 23.26 -52.04
N GLU A 1115 -82.57 22.20 -52.83
CA GLU A 1115 -82.33 20.81 -52.41
C GLU A 1115 -80.84 20.52 -52.30
N LEU A 1116 -80.04 21.06 -53.24
CA LEU A 1116 -78.58 20.96 -53.22
C LEU A 1116 -78.01 21.74 -52.03
N SER A 1117 -78.52 22.95 -51.77
CA SER A 1117 -78.15 23.73 -50.59
C SER A 1117 -78.47 22.99 -49.27
N ALA A 1118 -79.64 22.36 -49.15
CA ALA A 1118 -80.02 21.57 -47.98
C ALA A 1118 -79.20 20.27 -47.83
N ALA A 1119 -78.75 19.67 -48.94
CA ALA A 1119 -77.88 18.49 -48.88
C ALA A 1119 -76.53 18.79 -48.21
N ARG A 1120 -76.06 20.06 -48.26
CA ARG A 1120 -74.81 20.49 -47.62
C ARG A 1120 -74.83 20.43 -46.10
N ASP A 1121 -76.01 20.46 -45.47
CA ASP A 1121 -76.11 20.29 -44.02
C ASP A 1121 -75.56 18.94 -43.53
N PHE A 1122 -75.30 18.00 -44.45
CA PHE A 1122 -74.75 16.66 -44.18
C PHE A 1122 -73.30 16.47 -44.62
N GLU A 1123 -72.66 17.48 -45.22
CA GLU A 1123 -71.23 17.45 -45.52
C GLU A 1123 -70.44 17.84 -44.25
N SER A 1124 -69.58 16.93 -43.78
CA SER A 1124 -68.77 17.09 -42.55
C SER A 1124 -67.34 17.52 -42.84
#